data_AF-A0A0H5BB00-F1
#
_entry.id   AF-A0A0H5BB00-F1
#
_cell.length_a   1.000
_cell.length_b   1.000
_cell.length_c   1.000
_cell.angle_alpha   90.00
_cell.angle_beta   90.00
_cell.angle_gamma   90.00
#
_symmetry.space_group_name_H-M   'P 1'
#
loop_
_entity.id
_entity.type
_entity.pdbx_description
1 polymer ?
#
loop_
_entity_poly.entity_id
_entity_poly.type
_entity_poly.pdbx_seq_one_letter_code
_entity_poly.pdbx_strand_id
1 'polypeptide(L)'
;MPTRLPCRSMCRVRQALLASAALLAFGTAAAAAELPLTRVVLSSAGLGQFSHEGSVTAGTAIDLQVRRDQVDDVLKSLTVFDALGALGPVSLPGREPLEELFRDLPFDREALASPTALLNALVGSEIEIAGPVAARGRIFAVEPEQVERPDGRGIATRHRLSLVTDGGMVQAVFEEITRLTFTDPEARKQIDRALAGLTENRAKDRRRLSIEVPGERTRPVAVSYVVGAPIWKASWRLVLPKADAKADGKARLQGWAVLENLTGGDWKDVELTLVSGNPVALTQPLYTAVFGHQTEVPIAGGAGVAPRLDGAQPAAVARGGGRNKSLQRFDEEALAERAAPAPMLAPPGLPPLAGAAPASAAATEEAATQLIYRFPQRVSLPTGHTMMVPFVDREVAVERVWLYQPQTDRSRPLAALRLSNDGDIALPPGIVTAYDTTAAGAVQHLGDAMLPLVPRGGARFVALALDARTEIRREDRGVRRTTVGTLANGRLTTTVRARRTLAYEIAPPPDQDRTIVIEENRTAGWTPAADVENVEATPTLYRWRVAAPKGKTTKAEFVTERMDSQSVALTTLTAEDMLVQVKGLDNEGEAVKAAVERLSDLVGDIAKAQAQRDQTAAERDRITRDQERVRANLRSVGSGTDLGRRYLDMLRSQENRLAELTKSDLALADTIAQRRKAAEDLVKTLKL
;
A
#
# COMPACT_ATOMS: atom_id res chain seq x y z
N MET A 1 98.29 -35.10 -22.03
CA MET A 1 97.02 -34.39 -21.77
C MET A 1 95.95 -35.43 -21.47
N PRO A 2 95.09 -35.22 -20.47
CA PRO A 2 95.31 -35.63 -19.07
C PRO A 2 94.38 -36.80 -18.67
N THR A 3 94.90 -37.93 -18.18
CA THR A 3 95.23 -38.35 -16.79
C THR A 3 94.09 -38.92 -15.95
N ARG A 4 94.27 -40.23 -15.63
CA ARG A 4 94.12 -40.95 -14.35
C ARG A 4 92.69 -41.07 -13.76
N LEU A 5 92.04 -42.25 -13.75
CA LEU A 5 92.26 -43.47 -12.92
C LEU A 5 92.09 -43.23 -11.40
N PRO A 6 91.63 -44.21 -10.60
CA PRO A 6 90.29 -44.83 -10.53
C PRO A 6 89.93 -45.18 -9.06
N CYS A 7 89.15 -46.27 -8.85
CA CYS A 7 88.96 -47.03 -7.60
C CYS A 7 88.04 -46.35 -6.55
N ARG A 8 87.18 -47.01 -5.78
CA ARG A 8 86.75 -48.41 -5.55
C ARG A 8 85.74 -48.25 -4.39
N SER A 9 84.48 -48.69 -4.51
CA SER A 9 83.89 -49.87 -3.84
C SER A 9 83.79 -49.81 -2.30
N MET A 10 82.66 -50.35 -1.79
CA MET A 10 82.35 -50.82 -0.42
C MET A 10 81.47 -49.89 0.44
N CYS A 11 80.54 -50.35 1.29
CA CYS A 11 79.88 -51.64 1.53
C CYS A 11 78.91 -51.42 2.72
N ARG A 12 77.66 -51.95 2.63
CA ARG A 12 76.77 -52.47 3.72
C ARG A 12 76.41 -51.54 4.91
N VAL A 13 75.21 -51.61 5.50
CA VAL A 13 74.88 -52.58 6.58
C VAL A 13 73.41 -52.39 7.07
N ARG A 14 72.70 -53.52 7.23
CA ARG A 14 71.60 -53.94 8.17
C ARG A 14 70.32 -53.08 8.35
N GLN A 15 69.11 -53.61 8.12
CA GLN A 15 68.31 -54.63 8.86
C GLN A 15 67.65 -54.14 10.17
N ALA A 16 66.30 -54.04 10.16
CA ALA A 16 65.35 -54.87 10.93
C ALA A 16 64.28 -54.17 11.81
N LEU A 17 63.11 -54.85 11.86
CA LEU A 17 62.08 -54.94 12.91
C LEU A 17 60.94 -53.89 13.01
N LEU A 18 59.75 -54.38 12.59
CA LEU A 18 58.50 -54.48 13.37
C LEU A 18 57.99 -53.24 14.15
N ALA A 19 56.88 -52.67 13.67
CA ALA A 19 55.79 -52.24 14.54
C ALA A 19 54.48 -52.14 13.74
N SER A 20 53.62 -53.15 13.88
CA SER A 20 52.19 -53.01 13.70
C SER A 20 51.69 -51.99 14.70
N ALA A 21 51.43 -50.77 14.26
CA ALA A 21 50.67 -49.78 15.02
C ALA A 21 49.30 -49.65 14.37
N ALA A 22 48.28 -49.91 15.18
CA ALA A 22 46.87 -49.88 14.86
C ALA A 22 46.50 -48.78 13.86
N LEU A 23 45.81 -49.18 12.79
CA LEU A 23 44.86 -48.31 12.10
C LEU A 23 43.77 -47.92 13.10
N LEU A 24 44.04 -46.92 13.93
CA LEU A 24 43.02 -46.01 14.38
C LEU A 24 42.55 -45.31 13.10
N ALA A 25 41.42 -45.78 12.58
CA ALA A 25 40.56 -44.98 11.74
C ALA A 25 40.16 -43.74 12.56
N PHE A 26 41.04 -42.75 12.60
CA PHE A 26 40.62 -41.36 12.74
C PHE A 26 39.80 -41.11 11.49
N GLY A 27 38.50 -41.37 11.59
CA GLY A 27 37.53 -40.68 10.75
C GLY A 27 37.82 -39.21 10.95
N THR A 28 38.54 -38.61 10.01
CA THR A 28 38.55 -37.17 9.84
C THR A 28 37.09 -36.83 9.61
N ALA A 29 36.41 -36.34 10.65
CA ALA A 29 35.18 -35.61 10.47
C ALA A 29 35.53 -34.51 9.46
N ALA A 30 35.12 -34.72 8.21
CA ALA A 30 35.41 -33.79 7.15
C ALA A 30 34.76 -32.47 7.57
N ALA A 31 35.60 -31.45 7.79
CA ALA A 31 35.12 -30.14 8.20
C ALA A 31 34.07 -29.67 7.18
N ALA A 32 32.90 -29.24 7.67
CA ALA A 32 31.84 -28.74 6.83
C ALA A 32 32.36 -27.57 5.97
N ALA A 33 31.99 -27.55 4.69
CA ALA A 33 32.43 -26.49 3.79
C ALA A 33 31.56 -25.24 4.00
N GLU A 34 32.18 -24.09 4.29
CA GLU A 34 31.48 -22.80 4.27
C GLU A 34 31.51 -22.22 2.85
N LEU A 35 30.35 -21.94 2.27
CA LEU A 35 30.25 -21.32 0.96
C LEU A 35 30.22 -19.79 1.07
N PRO A 36 31.11 -19.06 0.38
CA PRO A 36 31.09 -17.60 0.39
C PRO A 36 29.84 -17.08 -0.30
N LEU A 37 29.31 -15.96 0.21
CA LEU A 37 28.25 -15.20 -0.44
C LEU A 37 28.83 -14.55 -1.70
N THR A 38 28.28 -14.85 -2.88
CA THR A 38 28.78 -14.33 -4.16
C THR A 38 27.83 -13.36 -4.84
N ARG A 39 26.52 -13.47 -4.57
CA ARG A 39 25.49 -12.63 -5.19
C ARG A 39 24.40 -12.23 -4.19
N VAL A 40 23.99 -10.96 -4.30
CA VAL A 40 22.91 -10.35 -3.52
C VAL A 40 21.94 -9.65 -4.49
N VAL A 41 20.66 -10.02 -4.41
CA VAL A 41 19.57 -9.34 -5.11
C VAL A 41 18.65 -8.70 -4.09
N LEU A 42 18.46 -7.38 -4.13
CA LEU A 42 17.58 -6.66 -3.21
C LEU A 42 16.36 -6.12 -3.94
N SER A 43 15.18 -6.36 -3.37
CA SER A 43 13.90 -5.89 -3.90
C SER A 43 13.40 -4.66 -3.15
N SER A 44 12.75 -3.74 -3.87
CA SER A 44 12.01 -2.63 -3.27
C SER A 44 10.79 -3.08 -2.44
N ALA A 45 10.40 -4.36 -2.52
CA ALA A 45 9.35 -4.97 -1.72
C ALA A 45 9.84 -5.64 -0.42
N GLY A 46 11.11 -5.45 -0.05
CA GLY A 46 11.62 -5.89 1.26
C GLY A 46 12.06 -7.35 1.29
N LEU A 47 12.42 -7.90 0.12
CA LEU A 47 12.98 -9.24 -0.02
C LEU A 47 14.42 -9.15 -0.51
N GLY A 48 15.28 -9.99 0.04
CA GLY A 48 16.65 -10.19 -0.43
C GLY A 48 16.87 -11.65 -0.84
N GLN A 49 17.42 -11.87 -2.03
CA GLN A 49 17.93 -13.18 -2.44
C GLN A 49 19.44 -13.20 -2.24
N PHE A 50 19.92 -14.23 -1.55
CA PHE A 50 21.32 -14.45 -1.24
C PHE A 50 21.77 -15.75 -1.87
N SER A 51 22.84 -15.70 -2.66
CA SER A 51 23.41 -16.87 -3.30
C SER A 51 24.86 -17.07 -2.88
N HIS A 52 25.14 -18.26 -2.38
CA HIS A 52 26.44 -18.73 -1.94
C HIS A 52 26.95 -19.75 -2.93
N GLU A 53 28.20 -19.63 -3.38
CA GLU A 53 28.76 -20.49 -4.42
C GLU A 53 30.20 -20.90 -4.10
N GLY A 54 30.56 -22.14 -4.40
CA GLY A 54 31.92 -22.62 -4.20
C GLY A 54 32.10 -24.09 -4.56
N SER A 55 33.32 -24.59 -4.45
CA SER A 55 33.62 -26.01 -4.65
C SER A 55 33.48 -26.77 -3.35
N VAL A 56 32.68 -27.83 -3.35
CA VAL A 56 32.42 -28.67 -2.17
C VAL A 56 32.87 -30.09 -2.45
N THR A 57 33.60 -30.68 -1.50
CA THR A 57 33.96 -32.10 -1.54
C THR A 57 32.73 -32.93 -1.21
N ALA A 58 32.38 -33.88 -2.08
CA ALA A 58 31.23 -34.72 -1.84
C ALA A 58 31.44 -35.63 -0.61
N GLY A 59 30.37 -35.94 0.12
CA GLY A 59 30.40 -36.60 1.42
C GLY A 59 30.56 -35.65 2.60
N THR A 60 30.63 -34.33 2.37
CA THR A 60 30.61 -33.30 3.43
C THR A 60 29.28 -32.57 3.49
N ALA A 61 29.03 -31.89 4.60
CA ALA A 61 27.91 -30.97 4.72
C ALA A 61 28.35 -29.52 4.43
N ILE A 62 27.43 -28.71 3.91
CA ILE A 62 27.55 -27.25 3.80
C ILE A 62 26.85 -26.64 4.99
N ASP A 63 27.58 -25.85 5.78
CA ASP A 63 27.02 -25.15 6.94
C ASP A 63 26.67 -23.70 6.56
N LEU A 64 25.41 -23.32 6.75
CA LEU A 64 24.91 -21.96 6.54
C LEU A 64 24.42 -21.36 7.87
N GLN A 65 24.93 -20.18 8.21
CA GLN A 65 24.52 -19.43 9.40
C GLN A 65 23.35 -18.49 9.07
N VAL A 66 22.16 -18.80 9.58
CA VAL A 66 20.94 -18.02 9.32
C VAL A 66 20.43 -17.35 10.59
N ARG A 67 19.80 -16.19 10.49
CA ARG A 67 19.16 -15.57 11.66
C ARG A 67 17.92 -16.35 12.05
N ARG A 68 17.65 -16.48 13.35
CA ARG A 68 16.52 -17.27 13.87
C ARG A 68 15.16 -16.81 13.33
N ASP A 69 14.95 -15.51 13.20
CA ASP A 69 13.74 -14.90 12.65
C ASP A 69 13.59 -15.09 11.13
N GLN A 70 14.65 -15.50 10.44
CA GLN A 70 14.67 -15.75 8.99
C GLN A 70 14.55 -17.23 8.65
N VAL A 71 14.58 -18.14 9.64
CA VAL A 71 14.57 -19.60 9.39
C VAL A 71 13.37 -20.01 8.55
N ASP A 72 12.17 -19.53 8.87
CA ASP A 72 10.94 -19.83 8.11
C ASP A 72 11.07 -19.42 6.64
N ASP A 73 11.67 -18.26 6.40
CA ASP A 73 11.91 -17.73 5.07
C ASP A 73 13.01 -18.49 4.31
N VAL A 74 14.04 -18.98 5.00
CA VAL A 74 15.05 -19.83 4.40
C VAL A 74 14.45 -21.18 4.03
N LEU A 75 13.72 -21.82 4.95
CA LEU A 75 13.10 -23.13 4.72
C LEU A 75 12.11 -23.10 3.55
N LYS A 76 11.33 -22.02 3.39
CA LYS A 76 10.37 -21.92 2.28
C LYS A 76 11.03 -21.69 0.90
N SER A 77 12.29 -21.24 0.84
CA SER A 77 12.90 -20.70 -0.38
C SER A 77 14.25 -21.31 -0.75
N LEU A 78 14.85 -22.11 0.15
CA LEU A 78 16.15 -22.72 -0.05
C LEU A 78 16.17 -23.55 -1.33
N THR A 79 17.09 -23.20 -2.21
CA THR A 79 17.34 -23.88 -3.47
C THR A 79 18.83 -24.25 -3.52
N VAL A 80 19.12 -25.52 -3.81
CA VAL A 80 20.48 -26.01 -3.97
C VAL A 80 20.68 -26.38 -5.44
N PHE A 81 21.66 -25.76 -6.08
CA PHE A 81 22.07 -26.08 -7.44
C PHE A 81 23.34 -26.90 -7.39
N ASP A 82 23.22 -28.16 -7.80
CA ASP A 82 24.31 -29.10 -7.94
C ASP A 82 24.19 -29.76 -9.32
N ALA A 83 25.04 -29.36 -10.26
CA ALA A 83 24.94 -29.79 -11.65
C ALA A 83 25.32 -31.27 -11.86
N LEU A 84 25.95 -31.94 -10.88
CA LEU A 84 26.51 -33.29 -11.04
C LEU A 84 26.04 -34.29 -9.97
N GLY A 85 25.19 -33.88 -9.02
CA GLY A 85 24.81 -34.70 -7.86
C GLY A 85 23.33 -34.69 -7.52
N ALA A 86 22.95 -35.54 -6.55
CA ALA A 86 21.61 -35.62 -5.98
C ALA A 86 21.49 -34.71 -4.74
N LEU A 87 20.28 -34.23 -4.45
CA LEU A 87 19.99 -33.42 -3.26
C LEU A 87 20.04 -34.29 -2.00
N GLY A 88 20.90 -33.92 -1.04
CA GLY A 88 20.94 -34.53 0.30
C GLY A 88 19.94 -33.88 1.27
N PRO A 89 19.69 -34.49 2.44
CA PRO A 89 18.84 -33.92 3.46
C PRO A 89 19.40 -32.59 4.00
N VAL A 90 18.48 -31.72 4.43
CA VAL A 90 18.79 -30.46 5.11
C VAL A 90 18.40 -30.62 6.57
N SER A 91 19.35 -30.39 7.49
CA SER A 91 19.13 -30.51 8.93
C SER A 91 19.25 -29.15 9.64
N LEU A 92 18.42 -28.96 10.66
CA LEU A 92 18.38 -27.78 11.49
C LEU A 92 18.02 -28.20 12.93
N PRO A 93 18.68 -27.66 13.96
CA PRO A 93 18.27 -27.89 15.35
C PRO A 93 16.83 -27.38 15.57
N GLY A 94 15.99 -28.16 16.26
CA GLY A 94 14.60 -27.80 16.57
C GLY A 94 14.47 -26.46 17.30
N ARG A 95 13.27 -25.84 17.24
CA ARG A 95 12.99 -24.50 17.80
C ARG A 95 12.87 -24.50 19.34
N GLU A 96 12.41 -25.61 19.92
CA GLU A 96 12.18 -25.80 21.36
C GLU A 96 13.13 -26.83 22.00
N PRO A 97 14.46 -26.72 21.78
CA PRO A 97 15.38 -27.74 22.29
C PRO A 97 15.47 -27.66 23.82
N LEU A 98 15.20 -26.50 24.43
CA LEU A 98 15.42 -26.32 25.86
C LEU A 98 14.28 -26.88 26.72
N GLU A 99 13.02 -26.68 26.32
CA GLU A 99 11.88 -27.25 27.06
C GLU A 99 11.85 -28.78 26.95
N GLU A 100 12.12 -29.32 25.76
CA GLU A 100 12.25 -30.76 25.56
C GLU A 100 13.49 -31.33 26.28
N LEU A 101 14.60 -30.58 26.32
CA LEU A 101 15.77 -30.97 27.11
C LEU A 101 15.43 -31.11 28.60
N PHE A 102 14.70 -30.16 29.17
CA PHE A 102 14.33 -30.19 30.59
C PHE A 102 13.20 -31.19 30.88
N ARG A 103 12.38 -31.58 29.90
CA ARG A 103 11.41 -32.69 30.04
C ARG A 103 12.11 -34.03 30.33
N ASP A 104 13.30 -34.23 29.79
CA ASP A 104 14.11 -35.44 29.98
C ASP A 104 15.02 -35.41 31.24
N LEU A 105 15.06 -34.28 31.97
CA LEU A 105 15.90 -34.10 33.15
C LEU A 105 15.07 -34.25 34.44
N PRO A 106 15.67 -34.68 35.56
CA PRO A 106 14.94 -34.84 36.83
C PRO A 106 14.66 -33.50 37.55
N PHE A 107 14.99 -32.37 36.92
CA PHE A 107 14.77 -31.04 37.46
C PHE A 107 14.38 -30.07 36.34
N ASP A 108 13.60 -29.05 36.68
CA ASP A 108 13.20 -27.98 35.78
C ASP A 108 14.26 -26.86 35.70
N ARG A 109 13.97 -25.80 34.95
CA ARG A 109 14.92 -24.68 34.80
C ARG A 109 15.08 -23.92 36.11
N GLU A 110 14.01 -23.82 36.87
CA GLU A 110 13.89 -23.07 38.11
C GLU A 110 14.83 -23.63 39.18
N ALA A 111 15.10 -24.94 39.16
CA ALA A 111 16.10 -25.58 40.01
C ALA A 111 17.52 -25.02 39.84
N LEU A 112 17.88 -24.47 38.67
CA LEU A 112 19.19 -23.87 38.43
C LEU A 112 19.30 -22.41 38.91
N ALA A 113 18.23 -21.83 39.47
CA ALA A 113 18.23 -20.45 39.94
C ALA A 113 19.08 -20.24 41.21
N SER A 114 19.26 -21.29 42.02
CA SER A 114 20.14 -21.26 43.19
C SER A 114 20.75 -22.64 43.47
N PRO A 115 21.93 -22.70 44.13
CA PRO A 115 22.50 -23.97 44.57
C PRO A 115 21.56 -24.77 45.49
N THR A 116 20.76 -24.10 46.32
CA THR A 116 19.82 -24.73 47.25
C THR A 116 18.62 -25.34 46.53
N ALA A 117 18.10 -24.69 45.49
CA ALA A 117 17.04 -25.21 44.65
C ALA A 117 17.52 -26.44 43.85
N LEU A 118 18.74 -26.40 43.32
CA LEU A 118 19.33 -27.53 42.60
C LEU A 118 19.49 -28.76 43.48
N LEU A 119 19.99 -28.58 44.72
CA LEU A 119 20.13 -29.68 45.67
C LEU A 119 18.78 -30.26 46.08
N ASN A 120 17.75 -29.43 46.27
CA ASN A 120 16.39 -29.89 46.55
C ASN A 120 15.73 -30.60 45.36
N ALA A 121 16.07 -30.24 44.12
CA ALA A 121 15.57 -30.95 42.94
C ALA A 121 16.29 -32.30 42.72
N LEU A 122 17.48 -32.47 43.30
CA LEU A 122 18.32 -33.67 43.20
C LEU A 122 18.36 -34.49 44.50
N VAL A 123 17.31 -34.42 45.33
CA VAL A 123 17.16 -35.24 46.55
C VAL A 123 17.36 -36.71 46.22
N GLY A 124 18.18 -37.39 47.02
CA GLY A 124 18.61 -38.77 46.81
C GLY A 124 19.95 -38.93 46.10
N SER A 125 20.45 -37.89 45.41
CA SER A 125 21.78 -37.93 44.78
C SER A 125 22.89 -37.93 45.83
N GLU A 126 23.98 -38.66 45.58
CA GLU A 126 25.13 -38.73 46.49
C GLU A 126 26.06 -37.52 46.28
N ILE A 127 26.38 -36.84 47.38
CA ILE A 127 27.34 -35.73 47.39
C ILE A 127 28.38 -35.90 48.50
N GLU A 128 29.51 -35.24 48.30
CA GLU A 128 30.57 -35.07 49.28
C GLU A 128 30.73 -33.57 49.57
N ILE A 129 30.64 -33.20 50.84
CA ILE A 129 30.83 -31.84 51.33
C ILE A 129 32.13 -31.72 52.14
N ALA A 130 32.81 -30.58 52.03
CA ALA A 130 33.95 -30.22 52.86
C ALA A 130 33.78 -28.79 53.41
N GLY A 131 34.17 -28.59 54.66
CA GLY A 131 34.02 -27.33 55.41
C GLY A 131 34.19 -27.60 56.90
N PRO A 132 33.51 -26.86 57.79
CA PRO A 132 33.45 -27.16 59.23
C PRO A 132 32.88 -28.56 59.51
N VAL A 133 32.01 -29.05 58.62
CA VAL A 133 31.49 -30.42 58.60
C VAL A 133 31.91 -31.05 57.27
N ALA A 134 32.58 -32.20 57.33
CA ALA A 134 32.92 -33.01 56.17
C ALA A 134 32.11 -34.30 56.21
N ALA A 135 31.38 -34.59 55.15
CA ALA A 135 30.51 -35.76 55.06
C ALA A 135 30.28 -36.17 53.62
N ARG A 136 30.08 -37.47 53.41
CA ARG A 136 29.63 -38.06 52.16
C ARG A 136 28.34 -38.81 52.40
N GLY A 137 27.31 -38.52 51.61
CA GLY A 137 25.98 -39.11 51.78
C GLY A 137 24.98 -38.61 50.75
N ARG A 138 23.75 -39.10 50.83
CA ARG A 138 22.65 -38.71 49.93
C ARG A 138 21.96 -37.44 50.42
N ILE A 139 21.61 -36.56 49.50
CA ILE A 139 20.85 -35.34 49.82
C ILE A 139 19.47 -35.74 50.35
N PHE A 140 19.13 -35.25 51.55
CA PHE A 140 17.79 -35.38 52.11
C PHE A 140 16.94 -34.14 51.83
N ALA A 141 17.46 -32.97 52.22
CA ALA A 141 16.84 -31.67 51.98
C ALA A 141 17.82 -30.52 52.25
N VAL A 142 17.55 -29.36 51.66
CA VAL A 142 18.12 -28.06 52.02
C VAL A 142 16.99 -27.14 52.48
N GLU A 143 16.96 -26.83 53.76
CA GLU A 143 15.88 -26.06 54.38
C GLU A 143 16.35 -24.64 54.77
N PRO A 144 15.54 -23.60 54.54
CA PRO A 144 15.84 -22.27 55.03
C PRO A 144 15.60 -22.18 56.54
N GLU A 145 16.55 -21.59 57.25
CA GLU A 145 16.49 -21.30 58.67
C GLU A 145 16.64 -19.81 58.90
N GLN A 146 15.73 -19.23 59.68
CA GLN A 146 15.82 -17.83 60.11
C GLN A 146 16.64 -17.75 61.40
N VAL A 147 17.76 -17.02 61.35
CA VAL A 147 18.66 -16.82 62.49
C VAL A 147 18.77 -15.33 62.78
N GLU A 148 18.61 -14.94 64.04
CA GLU A 148 18.85 -13.55 64.46
C GLU A 148 20.32 -13.19 64.26
N ARG A 149 20.59 -12.04 63.66
CA ARG A 149 21.97 -11.61 63.44
C ARG A 149 22.66 -11.31 64.78
N PRO A 150 23.97 -11.61 64.91
CA PRO A 150 24.75 -11.34 66.13
C PRO A 150 24.77 -9.88 66.58
N ASP A 151 24.42 -8.94 65.70
CA ASP A 151 24.39 -7.49 65.96
C ASP A 151 23.01 -6.97 66.44
N GLY A 152 22.02 -7.86 66.56
CA GLY A 152 20.63 -7.51 66.91
C GLY A 152 19.88 -6.73 65.83
N ARG A 153 20.45 -6.57 64.62
CA ARG A 153 19.86 -5.77 63.53
C ARG A 153 19.22 -6.65 62.45
N GLY A 154 18.28 -7.50 62.89
CA GLY A 154 17.35 -8.23 62.01
C GLY A 154 17.64 -9.72 61.84
N ILE A 155 16.78 -10.35 61.04
CA ILE A 155 16.79 -11.79 60.75
C ILE A 155 17.62 -12.04 59.49
N ALA A 156 18.53 -13.01 59.53
CA ALA A 156 19.23 -13.54 58.38
C ALA A 156 18.71 -14.94 58.05
N THR A 157 18.52 -15.24 56.77
CA THR A 157 18.23 -16.61 56.32
C THR A 157 19.56 -17.33 56.08
N ARG A 158 19.77 -18.44 56.78
CA ARG A 158 20.80 -19.44 56.49
C ARG A 158 20.14 -20.70 55.96
N HIS A 159 20.89 -21.60 55.32
CA HIS A 159 20.33 -22.85 54.83
C HIS A 159 20.99 -24.03 55.52
N ARG A 160 20.15 -24.99 55.93
CA ARG A 160 20.61 -26.22 56.55
C ARG A 160 20.54 -27.36 55.55
N LEU A 161 21.69 -27.91 55.18
CA LEU A 161 21.80 -29.09 54.35
C LEU A 161 21.79 -30.33 55.23
N SER A 162 20.85 -31.24 54.99
CA SER A 162 20.77 -32.55 55.65
C SER A 162 21.18 -33.65 54.68
N LEU A 163 22.10 -34.51 55.11
CA LEU A 163 22.61 -35.66 54.35
C LEU A 163 22.32 -36.96 55.11
N VAL A 164 21.87 -37.99 54.40
CA VAL A 164 21.80 -39.36 54.93
C VAL A 164 23.09 -40.07 54.59
N THR A 165 23.86 -40.44 55.62
CA THR A 165 25.12 -41.20 55.52
C THR A 165 24.94 -42.60 56.10
N ASP A 166 25.91 -43.49 55.89
CA ASP A 166 25.91 -44.82 56.49
C ASP A 166 25.94 -44.78 58.03
N GLY A 167 26.43 -43.68 58.61
CA GLY A 167 26.49 -43.44 60.06
C GLY A 167 25.29 -42.68 60.63
N GLY A 168 24.28 -42.39 59.82
CA GLY A 168 23.09 -41.60 60.22
C GLY A 168 22.98 -40.25 59.50
N MET A 169 22.09 -39.38 59.98
CA MET A 169 21.84 -38.08 59.36
C MET A 169 22.88 -37.04 59.83
N VAL A 170 23.54 -36.39 58.88
CA VAL A 170 24.51 -35.31 59.12
C VAL A 170 23.93 -33.99 58.64
N GLN A 171 24.02 -32.95 59.46
CA GLN A 171 23.59 -31.60 59.11
C GLN A 171 24.78 -30.65 59.01
N ALA A 172 24.75 -29.78 58.00
CA ALA A 172 25.75 -28.73 57.80
C ALA A 172 25.06 -27.40 57.46
N VAL A 173 25.68 -26.29 57.88
CA VAL A 173 25.28 -24.95 57.42
C VAL A 173 25.80 -24.77 56.00
N PHE A 174 24.90 -24.60 55.04
CA PHE A 174 25.21 -24.59 53.62
C PHE A 174 26.19 -23.47 53.24
N GLU A 175 26.03 -22.29 53.83
CA GLU A 175 26.88 -21.13 53.58
C GLU A 175 28.33 -21.30 54.08
N GLU A 176 28.58 -22.27 54.96
CA GLU A 176 29.91 -22.55 55.51
C GLU A 176 30.63 -23.68 54.76
N ILE A 177 29.97 -24.29 53.76
CA ILE A 177 30.54 -25.35 52.93
C ILE A 177 31.56 -24.74 51.97
N THR A 178 32.80 -25.22 52.04
CA THR A 178 33.91 -24.76 51.17
C THR A 178 33.99 -25.52 49.86
N ARG A 179 33.52 -26.77 49.82
CA ARG A 179 33.46 -27.60 48.61
C ARG A 179 32.25 -28.52 48.69
N LEU A 180 31.52 -28.60 47.58
CA LEU A 180 30.46 -29.58 47.36
C LEU A 180 30.75 -30.29 46.04
N THR A 181 30.77 -31.62 46.07
CA THR A 181 31.02 -32.46 44.90
C THR A 181 29.90 -33.47 44.75
N PHE A 182 29.25 -33.53 43.59
CA PHE A 182 28.36 -34.63 43.26
C PHE A 182 29.19 -35.88 42.95
N THR A 183 29.13 -36.90 43.80
CA THR A 183 29.85 -38.16 43.57
C THR A 183 29.07 -39.09 42.65
N ASP A 184 27.76 -38.92 42.57
CA ASP A 184 26.89 -39.61 41.60
C ASP A 184 27.26 -39.24 40.13
N PRO A 185 27.68 -40.22 39.30
CA PRO A 185 27.99 -39.98 37.89
C PRO A 185 26.79 -39.52 37.05
N GLU A 186 25.57 -39.99 37.36
CA GLU A 186 24.39 -39.69 36.54
C GLU A 186 23.90 -38.26 36.80
N ALA A 187 23.86 -37.85 38.07
CA ALA A 187 23.56 -36.46 38.45
C ALA A 187 24.52 -35.46 37.79
N ARG A 188 25.84 -35.77 37.75
CA ARG A 188 26.83 -34.95 37.06
C ARG A 188 26.54 -34.83 35.56
N LYS A 189 26.27 -35.95 34.90
CA LYS A 189 25.95 -35.97 33.46
C LYS A 189 24.69 -35.15 33.14
N GLN A 190 23.68 -35.20 34.00
CA GLN A 190 22.44 -34.44 33.85
C GLN A 190 22.67 -32.92 34.05
N ILE A 191 23.46 -32.53 35.05
CA ILE A 191 23.86 -31.13 35.28
C ILE A 191 24.67 -30.61 34.08
N ASP A 192 25.66 -31.37 33.60
CA ASP A 192 26.47 -31.00 32.43
C ASP A 192 25.61 -30.84 31.17
N ARG A 193 24.66 -31.76 30.92
CA ARG A 193 23.71 -31.71 29.81
C ARG A 193 22.81 -30.46 29.90
N ALA A 194 22.30 -30.13 31.09
CA ALA A 194 21.49 -28.93 31.31
C ALA A 194 22.28 -27.63 31.05
N LEU A 195 23.52 -27.54 31.55
CA LEU A 195 24.38 -26.37 31.39
C LEU A 195 24.86 -26.18 29.94
N ALA A 196 25.15 -27.29 29.23
CA ALA A 196 25.46 -27.27 27.81
C ALA A 196 24.27 -26.75 26.97
N GLY A 197 23.06 -27.28 27.21
CA GLY A 197 21.85 -26.83 26.52
C GLY A 197 21.48 -25.37 26.78
N LEU A 198 21.71 -24.86 28.00
CA LEU A 198 21.57 -23.44 28.31
C LEU A 198 22.54 -22.56 27.52
N THR A 199 23.75 -23.05 27.27
CA THR A 199 24.77 -22.34 26.50
C THR A 199 24.41 -22.30 25.02
N GLU A 200 23.97 -23.43 24.45
CA GLU A 200 23.49 -23.50 23.06
C GLU A 200 22.24 -22.63 22.84
N ASN A 201 21.29 -22.64 23.78
CA ASN A 201 20.10 -21.80 23.67
C ASN A 201 20.38 -20.30 23.89
N ARG A 202 21.49 -19.93 24.55
CA ARG A 202 21.94 -18.52 24.66
C ARG A 202 22.49 -17.95 23.35
N ALA A 203 22.86 -18.77 22.37
CA ALA A 203 23.15 -18.34 21.00
C ALA A 203 21.82 -17.97 20.29
N LYS A 204 21.14 -16.94 20.80
CA LYS A 204 19.71 -16.66 20.59
C LYS A 204 19.33 -16.28 19.17
N ASP A 205 20.29 -15.80 18.37
CA ASP A 205 19.97 -15.13 17.10
C ASP A 205 20.47 -15.85 15.84
N ARG A 206 21.24 -16.95 15.98
CA ARG A 206 21.73 -17.74 14.83
C ARG A 206 21.30 -19.19 14.91
N ARG A 207 21.04 -19.77 13.75
CA ARG A 207 20.87 -21.21 13.57
C ARG A 207 21.81 -21.68 12.47
N ARG A 208 22.44 -22.82 12.71
CA ARG A 208 23.27 -23.51 11.74
C ARG A 208 22.38 -24.47 10.96
N LEU A 209 22.18 -24.19 9.67
CA LEU A 209 21.53 -25.07 8.72
C LEU A 209 22.61 -25.91 8.03
N SER A 210 22.53 -27.23 8.10
CA SER A 210 23.53 -28.12 7.49
C SER A 210 22.91 -28.88 6.31
N ILE A 211 23.50 -28.75 5.13
CA ILE A 211 23.02 -29.31 3.86
C ILE A 211 23.98 -30.40 3.42
N GLU A 212 23.52 -31.65 3.34
CA GLU A 212 24.38 -32.76 2.91
C GLU A 212 24.61 -32.76 1.39
N VAL A 213 25.85 -32.98 0.97
CA VAL A 213 26.25 -33.07 -0.44
C VAL A 213 26.75 -34.49 -0.73
N PRO A 214 25.88 -35.43 -1.17
CA PRO A 214 26.27 -36.82 -1.38
C PRO A 214 27.22 -37.01 -2.57
N GLY A 215 27.95 -38.14 -2.59
CA GLY A 215 28.86 -38.56 -3.67
C GLY A 215 30.34 -38.57 -3.25
N GLU A 216 31.25 -38.68 -4.24
CA GLU A 216 32.69 -38.89 -3.97
C GLU A 216 33.63 -37.85 -4.61
N ARG A 217 33.13 -36.93 -5.46
CA ARG A 217 33.97 -35.95 -6.20
C ARG A 217 33.70 -34.52 -5.78
N THR A 218 34.77 -33.73 -5.64
CA THR A 218 34.68 -32.27 -5.47
C THR A 218 34.07 -31.62 -6.71
N ARG A 219 33.07 -30.76 -6.51
CA ARG A 219 32.31 -30.13 -7.59
C ARG A 219 31.74 -28.76 -7.16
N PRO A 220 31.41 -27.88 -8.12
CA PRO A 220 30.73 -26.63 -7.80
C PRO A 220 29.32 -26.88 -7.29
N VAL A 221 28.97 -26.22 -6.18
CA VAL A 221 27.63 -26.20 -5.59
C VAL A 221 27.25 -24.75 -5.32
N ALA A 222 25.99 -24.41 -5.58
CA ALA A 222 25.40 -23.13 -5.22
C ALA A 222 24.18 -23.31 -4.33
N VAL A 223 24.05 -22.46 -3.32
CA VAL A 223 22.90 -22.43 -2.41
C VAL A 223 22.29 -21.04 -2.49
N SER A 224 20.99 -20.96 -2.77
CA SER A 224 20.27 -19.69 -2.82
C SER A 224 19.04 -19.73 -1.93
N TYR A 225 18.74 -18.62 -1.26
CA TYR A 225 17.53 -18.48 -0.44
C TYR A 225 17.04 -17.02 -0.47
N VAL A 226 15.78 -16.82 -0.07
CA VAL A 226 15.09 -15.52 -0.04
C VAL A 226 14.59 -15.25 1.37
N VAL A 227 14.97 -14.11 1.94
CA VAL A 227 14.55 -13.68 3.28
C VAL A 227 14.05 -12.24 3.26
N GLY A 228 13.27 -11.86 4.28
CA GLY A 228 13.01 -10.46 4.57
C GLY A 228 14.32 -9.67 4.70
N ALA A 229 14.42 -8.56 3.97
CA ALA A 229 15.58 -7.67 3.93
C ALA A 229 15.13 -6.20 3.89
N PRO A 230 15.97 -5.25 4.34
CA PRO A 230 15.67 -3.82 4.20
C PRO A 230 15.39 -3.44 2.75
N ILE A 231 14.35 -2.64 2.52
CA ILE A 231 14.08 -2.07 1.20
C ILE A 231 15.25 -1.18 0.78
N TRP A 232 15.73 -1.34 -0.45
CA TRP A 232 16.60 -0.34 -1.03
C TRP A 232 15.77 0.90 -1.40
N LYS A 233 16.32 2.09 -1.16
CA LYS A 233 15.60 3.36 -1.35
C LYS A 233 16.28 4.16 -2.45
N ALA A 234 15.53 4.56 -3.47
CA ALA A 234 16.03 5.47 -4.49
C ALA A 234 16.04 6.91 -3.96
N SER A 235 17.15 7.60 -4.15
CA SER A 235 17.33 8.99 -3.77
C SER A 235 18.02 9.74 -4.91
N TRP A 236 17.40 10.82 -5.37
CA TRP A 236 17.74 11.53 -6.58
C TRP A 236 18.32 12.90 -6.26
N ARG A 237 19.36 13.30 -6.99
CA ARG A 237 19.85 14.68 -7.04
C ARG A 237 19.59 15.22 -8.43
N LEU A 238 18.93 16.37 -8.50
CA LEU A 238 18.65 17.06 -9.75
C LEU A 238 19.38 18.40 -9.73
N VAL A 239 20.43 18.53 -10.54
CA VAL A 239 21.24 19.74 -10.61
C VAL A 239 20.87 20.49 -11.90
N LEU A 240 20.25 21.66 -11.72
CA LEU A 240 19.91 22.55 -12.82
C LEU A 240 21.16 23.32 -13.30
N PRO A 241 21.29 23.54 -14.62
CA PRO A 241 22.35 24.37 -15.18
C PRO A 241 22.14 25.85 -14.79
N LYS A 242 23.16 26.69 -15.02
CA LYS A 242 23.14 28.11 -14.64
C LYS A 242 21.82 28.82 -14.97
N ALA A 243 21.32 29.59 -14.01
CA ALA A 243 20.00 30.24 -13.96
C ALA A 243 19.56 31.03 -15.22
N ASP A 244 20.49 31.40 -16.10
CA ASP A 244 20.25 32.16 -17.34
C ASP A 244 19.87 31.27 -18.55
N ALA A 245 19.97 29.95 -18.42
CA ALA A 245 19.49 29.02 -19.43
C ALA A 245 17.95 29.02 -19.41
N LYS A 246 17.35 29.25 -20.58
CA LYS A 246 15.90 29.39 -20.84
C LYS A 246 15.04 28.30 -20.17
N ALA A 247 13.72 28.53 -20.15
CA ALA A 247 12.68 27.69 -19.56
C ALA A 247 12.71 26.18 -19.91
N ASP A 248 13.55 25.78 -20.88
CA ASP A 248 13.84 24.41 -21.31
C ASP A 248 15.36 24.17 -21.23
N GLY A 249 15.78 23.18 -20.42
CA GLY A 249 17.20 22.90 -20.22
C GLY A 249 17.47 21.43 -19.93
N LYS A 250 18.70 21.00 -20.15
CA LYS A 250 19.20 19.72 -19.65
C LYS A 250 19.66 19.90 -18.22
N ALA A 251 19.17 19.06 -17.31
CA ALA A 251 19.65 18.98 -15.93
C ALA A 251 20.41 17.68 -15.71
N ARG A 252 21.40 17.70 -14.82
CA ARG A 252 22.08 16.47 -14.41
C ARG A 252 21.23 15.76 -13.36
N LEU A 253 20.82 14.54 -13.66
CA LEU A 253 20.09 13.65 -12.76
C LEU A 253 21.03 12.56 -12.26
N GLN A 254 21.17 12.46 -10.94
CA GLN A 254 21.93 11.42 -10.27
C GLN A 254 21.00 10.59 -9.38
N GLY A 255 20.88 9.30 -9.67
CA GLY A 255 20.13 8.33 -8.88
C GLY A 255 21.06 7.51 -8.00
N TRP A 256 20.77 7.49 -6.70
CA TRP A 256 21.51 6.74 -5.71
C TRP A 256 20.60 5.73 -5.01
N ALA A 257 21.06 4.51 -4.87
CA ALA A 257 20.39 3.48 -4.10
C ALA A 257 21.01 3.42 -2.71
N VAL A 258 20.18 3.63 -1.68
CA VAL A 258 20.58 3.47 -0.28
C VAL A 258 20.27 2.04 0.14
N LEU A 259 21.30 1.34 0.58
CA LEU A 259 21.31 -0.09 0.92
C LEU A 259 21.70 -0.26 2.38
N GLU A 260 21.09 -1.24 3.05
CA GLU A 260 21.38 -1.58 4.45
C GLU A 260 21.64 -3.09 4.56
N ASN A 261 22.77 -3.48 5.13
CA ASN A 261 23.06 -4.91 5.36
C ASN A 261 22.63 -5.34 6.77
N LEU A 262 21.44 -5.95 6.88
CA LEU A 262 20.96 -6.60 8.11
C LEU A 262 20.91 -8.14 7.99
N THR A 263 21.64 -8.71 7.04
CA THR A 263 21.69 -10.17 6.77
C THR A 263 22.49 -10.91 7.83
N GLY A 264 23.25 -10.16 8.62
CA GLY A 264 23.98 -10.66 9.75
C GLY A 264 25.35 -11.26 9.40
N GLY A 265 25.74 -11.28 8.13
CA GLY A 265 27.11 -11.55 7.69
C GLY A 265 27.59 -10.42 6.77
N ASP A 266 28.90 -10.21 6.73
CA ASP A 266 29.49 -9.19 5.87
C ASP A 266 29.37 -9.59 4.40
N TRP A 267 29.03 -8.64 3.54
CA TRP A 267 29.16 -8.84 2.10
C TRP A 267 30.60 -8.55 1.73
N LYS A 268 31.24 -9.51 1.05
CA LYS A 268 32.62 -9.40 0.58
C LYS A 268 32.63 -9.69 -0.91
N ASP A 269 32.87 -8.64 -1.69
CA ASP A 269 33.01 -8.67 -3.15
C ASP A 269 31.85 -9.37 -3.87
N VAL A 270 30.61 -9.02 -3.50
CA VAL A 270 29.40 -9.64 -4.05
C VAL A 270 28.96 -8.96 -5.35
N GLU A 271 28.34 -9.74 -6.25
CA GLU A 271 27.51 -9.21 -7.32
C GLU A 271 26.23 -8.61 -6.74
N LEU A 272 25.99 -7.33 -6.96
CA LEU A 272 24.78 -6.65 -6.51
C LEU A 272 23.80 -6.45 -7.66
N THR A 273 22.54 -6.85 -7.43
CA THR A 273 21.41 -6.52 -8.30
C THR A 273 20.30 -5.86 -7.48
N LEU A 274 19.77 -4.74 -7.97
CA LEU A 274 18.60 -4.10 -7.37
C LEU A 274 17.40 -4.30 -8.28
N VAL A 275 16.28 -4.69 -7.66
CA VAL A 275 15.03 -4.95 -8.36
C VAL A 275 13.97 -3.99 -7.82
N SER A 276 13.36 -3.21 -8.70
CA SER A 276 12.17 -2.42 -8.38
C SER A 276 10.93 -3.12 -8.93
N GLY A 277 10.02 -3.50 -8.06
CA GLY A 277 8.78 -4.21 -8.40
C GLY A 277 8.00 -4.57 -7.14
N ASN A 278 6.82 -5.16 -7.33
CA ASN A 278 5.93 -5.57 -6.25
C ASN A 278 5.74 -7.10 -6.24
N PRO A 279 6.78 -7.91 -5.94
CA PRO A 279 6.60 -9.34 -5.72
C PRO A 279 5.71 -9.60 -4.48
N VAL A 280 4.97 -10.70 -4.52
CA VAL A 280 4.19 -11.16 -3.37
C VAL A 280 5.13 -11.78 -2.34
N ALA A 281 5.14 -11.25 -1.12
CA ALA A 281 5.90 -11.77 0.01
C ALA A 281 4.95 -12.46 1.01
N LEU A 282 5.09 -13.78 1.17
CA LEU A 282 4.30 -14.57 2.13
C LEU A 282 5.22 -15.16 3.19
N THR A 283 4.78 -15.18 4.45
CA THR A 283 5.44 -15.89 5.55
C THR A 283 4.58 -17.08 5.98
N GLN A 284 5.24 -18.16 6.38
CA GLN A 284 4.58 -19.34 6.93
C GLN A 284 5.44 -19.88 8.07
N PRO A 285 4.86 -20.22 9.23
CA PRO A 285 5.63 -20.79 10.34
C PRO A 285 6.01 -22.25 10.00
N LEU A 286 7.17 -22.46 9.38
CA LEU A 286 7.69 -23.77 8.99
C LEU A 286 8.63 -24.36 10.05
N TYR A 287 9.24 -23.51 10.88
CA TYR A 287 10.17 -23.90 11.94
C TYR A 287 9.48 -24.19 13.27
N THR A 288 8.31 -23.60 13.50
CA THR A 288 7.51 -23.85 14.71
C THR A 288 6.74 -25.15 14.55
N ALA A 289 6.81 -26.04 15.56
CA ALA A 289 6.00 -27.24 15.58
C ALA A 289 4.51 -26.86 15.68
N VAL A 290 3.69 -27.36 14.76
CA VAL A 290 2.24 -27.18 14.78
C VAL A 290 1.62 -28.52 15.12
N PHE A 291 1.01 -28.63 16.30
CA PHE A 291 0.29 -29.82 16.73
C PHE A 291 -1.18 -29.72 16.30
N GLY A 292 -1.69 -30.80 15.69
CA GLY A 292 -3.12 -30.92 15.44
C GLY A 292 -3.89 -31.05 16.76
N HIS A 293 -5.15 -30.59 16.78
CA HIS A 293 -6.03 -30.85 17.92
C HIS A 293 -6.22 -32.36 18.09
N GLN A 294 -5.66 -32.91 19.16
CA GLN A 294 -5.95 -34.27 19.56
C GLN A 294 -7.36 -34.30 20.17
N THR A 295 -8.23 -35.15 19.63
CA THR A 295 -9.50 -35.46 20.27
C THR A 295 -9.24 -36.54 21.29
N GLU A 296 -9.31 -36.20 22.59
CA GLU A 296 -9.32 -37.23 23.63
C GLU A 296 -10.57 -38.08 23.47
N VAL A 297 -10.39 -39.36 23.14
CA VAL A 297 -11.46 -40.35 23.21
C VAL A 297 -11.44 -40.89 24.64
N PRO A 298 -12.47 -40.60 25.47
CA PRO A 298 -12.53 -41.17 26.80
C PRO A 298 -12.55 -42.69 26.71
N ILE A 299 -11.77 -43.35 27.59
CA ILE A 299 -11.81 -44.80 27.73
C ILE A 299 -13.23 -45.16 28.19
N ALA A 300 -13.96 -45.91 27.37
CA ALA A 300 -15.34 -46.32 27.64
C ALA A 300 -15.40 -47.33 28.79
N GLY A 301 -15.38 -46.83 30.02
CA GLY A 301 -15.97 -47.52 31.16
C GLY A 301 -17.46 -47.21 31.20
N GLY A 302 -18.29 -48.17 30.80
CA GLY A 302 -19.71 -48.28 31.18
C GLY A 302 -20.63 -47.07 30.96
N ALA A 303 -21.40 -47.12 29.88
CA ALA A 303 -22.74 -46.54 29.70
C ALA A 303 -22.98 -45.06 30.08
N GLY A 304 -23.06 -44.23 29.04
CA GLY A 304 -23.71 -42.91 29.09
C GLY A 304 -23.83 -42.33 27.69
N VAL A 305 -24.80 -42.81 26.89
CA VAL A 305 -25.18 -42.19 25.61
C VAL A 305 -25.87 -40.86 25.90
N ALA A 306 -25.39 -39.77 25.31
CA ALA A 306 -26.19 -38.57 25.09
C ALA A 306 -26.31 -38.31 23.56
N PRO A 307 -27.51 -37.93 23.06
CA PRO A 307 -27.82 -37.94 21.64
C PRO A 307 -27.21 -36.75 20.88
N ARG A 308 -26.95 -36.92 19.58
CA ARG A 308 -26.68 -35.79 18.68
C ARG A 308 -27.97 -35.04 18.41
N LEU A 309 -27.99 -33.74 18.74
CA LEU A 309 -28.96 -32.80 18.18
C LEU A 309 -28.52 -32.47 16.75
N ASP A 310 -29.36 -32.85 15.79
CA ASP A 310 -29.24 -32.44 14.40
C ASP A 310 -29.59 -30.94 14.27
N GLY A 311 -28.74 -30.18 13.57
CA GLY A 311 -29.03 -28.81 13.14
C GLY A 311 -28.86 -27.70 14.20
N ALA A 312 -27.63 -27.24 14.41
CA ALA A 312 -27.38 -25.88 14.92
C ALA A 312 -26.01 -25.36 14.46
N GLN A 313 -26.00 -24.25 13.72
CA GLN A 313 -24.81 -23.46 13.44
C GLN A 313 -24.23 -22.89 14.75
N PRO A 314 -22.90 -22.84 14.93
CA PRO A 314 -22.32 -22.14 16.06
C PRO A 314 -22.50 -20.62 15.88
N ALA A 315 -23.41 -20.06 16.67
CA ALA A 315 -23.52 -18.63 16.87
C ALA A 315 -22.27 -18.10 17.57
N ALA A 316 -21.75 -16.98 17.06
CA ALA A 316 -20.73 -16.18 17.69
C ALA A 316 -21.19 -15.73 19.09
N VAL A 317 -20.47 -16.16 20.12
CA VAL A 317 -20.68 -15.65 21.48
C VAL A 317 -19.71 -14.50 21.70
N ALA A 318 -20.22 -13.28 21.50
CA ALA A 318 -19.64 -12.07 22.03
C ALA A 318 -19.60 -12.16 23.57
N ARG A 319 -18.41 -12.07 24.18
CA ARG A 319 -18.26 -11.80 25.61
C ARG A 319 -17.96 -10.32 25.82
N GLY A 320 -18.89 -9.70 26.54
CA GLY A 320 -18.96 -8.29 26.83
C GLY A 320 -17.86 -7.77 27.76
N GLY A 321 -17.66 -6.46 27.65
CA GLY A 321 -16.68 -5.69 28.40
C GLY A 321 -17.06 -5.42 29.84
N GLY A 322 -16.04 -5.43 30.70
CA GLY A 322 -16.05 -4.85 32.03
C GLY A 322 -15.33 -3.50 32.01
N ARG A 323 -16.06 -2.44 32.38
CA ARG A 323 -15.54 -1.09 32.63
C ARG A 323 -14.86 -1.06 33.98
N ASN A 324 -13.60 -0.62 34.05
CA ASN A 324 -13.03 -0.01 35.25
C ASN A 324 -12.50 1.38 34.91
N LYS A 325 -13.08 2.39 35.57
CA LYS A 325 -12.57 3.76 35.64
C LYS A 325 -11.71 3.88 36.89
N SER A 326 -10.50 4.38 36.75
CA SER A 326 -9.83 5.15 37.80
C SER A 326 -9.09 6.31 37.17
N LEU A 327 -9.39 7.49 37.71
CA LEU A 327 -8.77 8.78 37.41
C LEU A 327 -7.48 8.89 38.21
N GLN A 328 -6.41 9.40 37.58
CA GLN A 328 -5.40 10.19 38.26
C GLN A 328 -4.75 11.16 37.27
N ARG A 329 -4.95 12.45 37.53
CA ARG A 329 -4.09 13.57 37.09
C ARG A 329 -2.70 13.38 37.72
N PHE A 330 -1.65 13.87 37.06
CA PHE A 330 -0.82 14.99 37.54
C PHE A 330 0.23 15.36 36.46
N ASP A 331 0.16 16.62 36.06
CA ASP A 331 1.20 17.64 35.89
C ASP A 331 2.44 17.43 34.99
N GLU A 332 2.50 18.32 34.00
CA GLU A 332 3.72 18.91 33.43
C GLU A 332 4.47 19.72 34.50
N GLU A 333 5.76 19.47 34.71
CA GLU A 333 6.78 20.53 34.76
C GLU A 333 8.23 20.02 34.70
N ALA A 334 9.04 20.76 33.94
CA ALA A 334 10.49 20.99 34.06
C ALA A 334 11.50 19.85 33.79
N LEU A 335 12.21 19.98 32.66
CA LEU A 335 13.58 20.53 32.67
C LEU A 335 14.06 20.84 31.25
N ALA A 336 14.07 22.14 30.94
CA ALA A 336 14.84 22.72 29.87
C ALA A 336 16.27 22.94 30.38
N GLU A 337 17.26 22.30 29.76
CA GLU A 337 18.65 22.72 29.89
C GLU A 337 19.15 23.18 28.53
N ARG A 338 19.28 24.51 28.42
CA ARG A 338 19.83 25.25 27.28
C ARG A 338 21.35 25.03 27.25
N ALA A 339 21.84 24.35 26.21
CA ALA A 339 23.21 24.55 25.75
C ALA A 339 23.24 25.74 24.77
N ALA A 340 24.06 26.75 25.08
CA ALA A 340 24.31 27.88 24.19
C ALA A 340 25.15 27.43 22.97
N PRO A 341 24.94 27.99 21.77
CA PRO A 341 25.76 27.68 20.62
C PRO A 341 27.14 28.36 20.74
N ALA A 342 28.20 27.56 20.57
CA ALA A 342 29.54 28.06 20.33
C ALA A 342 29.61 28.76 18.94
N PRO A 343 30.48 29.76 18.75
CA PRO A 343 30.61 30.43 17.46
C PRO A 343 31.13 29.46 16.40
N MET A 344 30.33 29.24 15.36
CA MET A 344 30.73 28.48 14.18
C MET A 344 31.79 29.27 13.40
N LEU A 345 32.98 28.69 13.26
CA LEU A 345 33.89 29.03 12.17
C LEU A 345 33.19 28.70 10.84
N ALA A 346 33.25 29.62 9.89
CA ALA A 346 32.76 29.40 8.54
C ALA A 346 33.45 28.16 7.93
N PRO A 347 32.71 27.22 7.31
CA PRO A 347 33.32 26.11 6.61
C PRO A 347 34.18 26.65 5.47
N PRO A 348 35.38 26.10 5.21
CA PRO A 348 36.16 26.46 4.04
C PRO A 348 35.32 26.19 2.78
N GLY A 349 35.37 27.12 1.84
CA GLY A 349 34.61 27.05 0.59
C GLY A 349 34.88 25.73 -0.15
N LEU A 350 33.80 25.08 -0.57
CA LEU A 350 33.86 23.91 -1.42
C LEU A 350 34.64 24.25 -2.71
N PRO A 351 35.60 23.42 -3.14
CA PRO A 351 36.23 23.61 -4.44
C PRO A 351 35.16 23.49 -5.54
N PRO A 352 35.28 24.26 -6.64
CA PRO A 352 34.38 24.13 -7.77
C PRO A 352 34.45 22.70 -8.31
N LEU A 353 33.27 22.12 -8.60
CA LEU A 353 33.12 20.83 -9.27
C LEU A 353 33.65 20.92 -10.70
N ALA A 354 34.98 20.85 -10.84
CA ALA A 354 35.60 20.50 -12.10
C ALA A 354 35.32 19.01 -12.35
N GLY A 355 34.40 18.74 -13.29
CA GLY A 355 34.16 17.46 -13.95
C GLY A 355 34.51 16.19 -13.17
N ALA A 356 33.66 15.79 -12.22
CA ALA A 356 33.68 14.41 -11.73
C ALA A 356 33.44 13.48 -12.92
N ALA A 357 34.37 12.55 -13.17
CA ALA A 357 34.22 11.51 -14.19
C ALA A 357 32.87 10.77 -13.98
N PRO A 358 32.16 10.41 -15.06
CA PRO A 358 30.89 9.72 -14.93
C PRO A 358 31.10 8.44 -14.11
N ALA A 359 30.33 8.28 -13.04
CA ALA A 359 30.32 7.03 -12.29
C ALA A 359 29.86 5.90 -13.23
N SER A 360 30.46 4.71 -13.11
CA SER A 360 30.05 3.55 -13.90
C SER A 360 28.59 3.22 -13.60
N ALA A 361 27.68 3.59 -14.49
CA ALA A 361 26.25 3.34 -14.33
C ALA A 361 25.97 1.83 -14.28
N ALA A 362 24.93 1.45 -13.53
CA ALA A 362 24.47 0.07 -13.49
C ALA A 362 23.94 -0.36 -14.87
N ALA A 363 24.15 -1.61 -15.26
CA ALA A 363 23.50 -2.19 -16.43
C ALA A 363 22.02 -2.39 -16.13
N THR A 364 21.14 -1.89 -17.00
CA THR A 364 19.70 -1.83 -16.76
C THR A 364 18.93 -2.78 -17.67
N GLU A 365 17.97 -3.50 -17.11
CA GLU A 365 17.05 -4.39 -17.81
C GLU A 365 15.62 -4.15 -17.31
N GLU A 366 14.65 -3.99 -18.22
CA GLU A 366 13.23 -3.87 -17.88
C GLU A 366 12.52 -5.17 -18.25
N ALA A 367 12.10 -5.92 -17.23
CA ALA A 367 11.30 -7.13 -17.35
C ALA A 367 9.81 -6.81 -17.20
N ALA A 368 8.93 -7.73 -17.60
CA ALA A 368 7.48 -7.52 -17.65
C ALA A 368 6.84 -6.99 -16.35
N THR A 369 7.46 -7.25 -15.18
CA THR A 369 6.95 -6.85 -13.86
C THR A 369 8.00 -6.15 -12.99
N GLN A 370 9.22 -5.92 -13.49
CA GLN A 370 10.37 -5.52 -12.67
C GLN A 370 11.37 -4.64 -13.43
N LEU A 371 11.94 -3.67 -12.74
CA LEU A 371 13.12 -2.90 -13.18
C LEU A 371 14.35 -3.50 -12.51
N ILE A 372 15.35 -3.91 -13.30
CA ILE A 372 16.54 -4.60 -12.81
C ILE A 372 17.77 -3.72 -13.06
N TYR A 373 18.54 -3.48 -12.01
CA TYR A 373 19.79 -2.73 -12.02
C TYR A 373 20.92 -3.64 -11.58
N ARG A 374 21.77 -4.08 -12.52
CA ARG A 374 22.95 -4.91 -12.24
C ARG A 374 24.19 -4.04 -12.14
N PHE A 375 24.88 -4.10 -11.01
CA PHE A 375 26.08 -3.30 -10.79
C PHE A 375 27.29 -4.02 -11.39
N PRO A 376 28.06 -3.36 -12.29
CA PRO A 376 29.22 -4.01 -12.91
C PRO A 376 30.39 -4.19 -11.93
N GLN A 377 30.44 -3.40 -10.86
CA GLN A 377 31.45 -3.49 -9.82
C GLN A 377 30.97 -4.37 -8.67
N ARG A 378 31.89 -5.17 -8.11
CA ARG A 378 31.66 -5.94 -6.89
C ARG A 378 31.48 -5.00 -5.70
N VAL A 379 30.64 -5.41 -4.76
CA VAL A 379 30.25 -4.61 -3.59
C VAL A 379 30.66 -5.32 -2.30
N SER A 380 31.25 -4.57 -1.38
CA SER A 380 31.51 -5.04 -0.01
C SER A 380 30.78 -4.13 0.98
N LEU A 381 30.00 -4.73 1.88
CA LEU A 381 29.18 -4.00 2.87
C LEU A 381 29.17 -4.77 4.20
N PRO A 382 29.84 -4.24 5.25
CA PRO A 382 29.83 -4.87 6.56
C PRO A 382 28.42 -4.96 7.16
N THR A 383 28.22 -5.94 8.03
CA THR A 383 26.96 -6.11 8.76
C THR A 383 26.63 -4.85 9.58
N GLY A 384 25.37 -4.43 9.56
CA GLY A 384 24.88 -3.27 10.31
C GLY A 384 25.22 -1.91 9.69
N HIS A 385 25.85 -1.88 8.52
CA HIS A 385 26.22 -0.63 7.84
C HIS A 385 25.25 -0.26 6.71
N THR A 386 25.20 1.04 6.42
CA THR A 386 24.46 1.62 5.29
C THR A 386 25.44 2.06 4.22
N MET A 387 25.11 1.84 2.95
CA MET A 387 25.89 2.29 1.81
C MET A 387 25.00 2.95 0.76
N MET A 388 25.55 3.94 0.07
CA MET A 388 24.90 4.62 -1.04
C MET A 388 25.67 4.32 -2.34
N VAL A 389 25.02 3.69 -3.32
CA VAL A 389 25.63 3.34 -4.61
C VAL A 389 24.94 4.07 -5.77
N PRO A 390 25.67 4.66 -6.72
CA PRO A 390 25.07 5.35 -7.85
C PRO A 390 24.55 4.31 -8.85
N PHE A 391 23.31 4.46 -9.30
CA PHE A 391 22.70 3.58 -10.31
C PHE A 391 22.30 4.31 -11.58
N VAL A 392 22.18 5.65 -11.54
CA VAL A 392 21.96 6.54 -12.69
C VAL A 392 22.82 7.79 -12.53
N ASP A 393 23.52 8.20 -13.58
CA ASP A 393 24.16 9.52 -13.69
C ASP A 393 24.11 9.97 -15.15
N ARG A 394 23.22 10.91 -15.47
CA ARG A 394 23.01 11.38 -16.85
C ARG A 394 22.36 12.75 -16.91
N GLU A 395 22.38 13.35 -18.09
CA GLU A 395 21.54 14.51 -18.40
C GLU A 395 20.11 14.07 -18.73
N VAL A 396 19.12 14.84 -18.26
CA VAL A 396 17.70 14.66 -18.57
C VAL A 396 17.08 15.99 -18.98
N ALA A 397 16.11 15.94 -19.88
CA ALA A 397 15.34 17.12 -20.25
C ALA A 397 14.40 17.53 -19.11
N VAL A 398 14.54 18.77 -18.65
CA VAL A 398 13.66 19.38 -17.67
C VAL A 398 13.13 20.71 -18.18
N GLU A 399 11.90 21.00 -17.81
CA GLU A 399 11.24 22.25 -18.14
C GLU A 399 10.69 22.87 -16.86
N ARG A 400 10.93 24.17 -16.67
CA ARG A 400 10.46 24.88 -15.47
C ARG A 400 9.04 25.38 -15.66
N VAL A 401 8.15 24.97 -14.77
CA VAL A 401 6.72 25.29 -14.82
C VAL A 401 6.20 25.69 -13.44
N TRP A 402 5.02 26.30 -13.43
CA TRP A 402 4.28 26.64 -12.23
C TRP A 402 2.98 25.84 -12.23
N LEU A 403 2.96 24.76 -11.47
CA LEU A 403 1.86 23.82 -11.42
C LEU A 403 0.78 24.35 -10.47
N TYR A 404 -0.35 24.79 -11.01
CA TYR A 404 -1.50 25.23 -10.21
C TYR A 404 -2.48 24.08 -9.98
N GLN A 405 -2.64 23.71 -8.72
CA GLN A 405 -3.55 22.67 -8.26
C GLN A 405 -4.53 23.27 -7.25
N PRO A 406 -5.79 23.53 -7.63
CA PRO A 406 -6.77 24.18 -6.75
C PRO A 406 -7.03 23.44 -5.43
N GLN A 407 -6.77 22.12 -5.41
CA GLN A 407 -6.91 21.27 -4.23
C GLN A 407 -5.72 21.37 -3.26
N THR A 408 -4.54 21.76 -3.76
CA THR A 408 -3.32 21.89 -2.96
C THR A 408 -3.22 23.28 -2.36
N ASP A 409 -3.37 24.32 -3.19
CA ASP A 409 -3.49 25.71 -2.75
C ASP A 409 -4.46 26.44 -3.69
N ARG A 410 -5.37 27.22 -3.11
CA ARG A 410 -6.44 27.89 -3.87
C ARG A 410 -5.95 29.07 -4.69
N SER A 411 -4.80 29.64 -4.37
CA SER A 411 -4.36 30.93 -4.87
C SER A 411 -2.95 30.96 -5.44
N ARG A 412 -2.12 29.95 -5.13
CA ARG A 412 -0.70 29.96 -5.48
C ARG A 412 -0.30 28.68 -6.22
N PRO A 413 0.48 28.79 -7.31
CA PRO A 413 1.02 27.62 -7.97
C PRO A 413 2.25 27.08 -7.23
N LEU A 414 2.56 25.81 -7.47
CA LEU A 414 3.82 25.18 -7.06
C LEU A 414 4.89 25.44 -8.12
N ALA A 415 6.05 25.97 -7.73
CA ALA A 415 7.24 25.95 -8.56
C ALA A 415 7.66 24.49 -8.77
N ALA A 416 7.65 24.04 -10.02
CA ALA A 416 7.84 22.65 -10.38
C ALA A 416 8.73 22.48 -11.62
N LEU A 417 9.24 21.27 -11.78
CA LEU A 417 9.99 20.86 -12.97
C LEU A 417 9.24 19.73 -13.66
N ARG A 418 9.00 19.85 -14.96
CA ARG A 418 8.54 18.74 -15.81
C ARG A 418 9.76 17.95 -16.26
N LEU A 419 10.03 16.83 -15.59
CA LEU A 419 11.15 15.94 -15.89
C LEU A 419 10.71 14.90 -16.92
N SER A 420 11.48 14.77 -18.00
CA SER A 420 11.25 13.77 -19.05
C SER A 420 12.29 12.66 -18.98
N ASN A 421 11.84 11.41 -19.05
CA ASN A 421 12.69 10.23 -19.11
C ASN A 421 12.88 9.77 -20.56
N ASP A 422 13.94 10.23 -21.18
CA ASP A 422 14.42 9.82 -22.51
C ASP A 422 15.38 8.60 -22.47
N GLY A 423 15.60 8.01 -21.30
CA GLY A 423 16.46 6.83 -21.13
C GLY A 423 15.76 5.52 -21.46
N ASP A 424 16.51 4.43 -21.48
CA ASP A 424 16.00 3.10 -21.88
C ASP A 424 15.27 2.33 -20.78
N ILE A 425 15.31 2.80 -19.53
CA ILE A 425 14.62 2.18 -18.39
C ILE A 425 13.76 3.21 -17.65
N ALA A 426 12.65 2.77 -17.05
CA ALA A 426 11.86 3.62 -16.16
C ALA A 426 12.65 4.04 -14.90
N LEU A 427 12.45 5.29 -14.46
CA LEU A 427 13.05 5.82 -13.24
C LEU A 427 12.18 5.44 -12.03
N PRO A 428 12.71 4.68 -11.05
CA PRO A 428 11.94 4.26 -9.88
C PRO A 428 11.53 5.45 -9.01
N PRO A 429 10.42 5.32 -8.27
CA PRO A 429 9.98 6.37 -7.37
C PRO A 429 11.00 6.61 -6.25
N GLY A 430 11.12 7.85 -5.80
CA GLY A 430 12.05 8.21 -4.73
C GLY A 430 11.99 9.69 -4.38
N ILE A 431 12.81 10.09 -3.41
CA ILE A 431 12.97 11.51 -3.06
C ILE A 431 13.94 12.20 -4.01
N VAL A 432 13.61 13.40 -4.46
CA VAL A 432 14.49 14.29 -5.23
C VAL A 432 14.88 15.46 -4.35
N THR A 433 16.18 15.72 -4.27
CA THR A 433 16.72 16.99 -3.80
C THR A 433 17.19 17.77 -5.02
N ALA A 434 16.60 18.95 -5.24
CA ALA A 434 16.91 19.80 -6.37
C ALA A 434 17.90 20.91 -5.98
N TYR A 435 18.81 21.20 -6.90
CA TYR A 435 19.80 22.26 -6.75
C TYR A 435 19.84 23.14 -8.00
N ASP A 436 20.15 24.42 -7.80
CA ASP A 436 20.49 25.37 -8.85
C ASP A 436 22.00 25.63 -8.86
N THR A 437 22.56 25.89 -10.03
CA THR A 437 23.93 26.35 -10.15
C THR A 437 23.93 27.87 -10.30
N THR A 438 24.42 28.58 -9.30
CA THR A 438 24.53 30.05 -9.35
C THR A 438 25.49 30.50 -10.45
N ALA A 439 25.41 31.78 -10.86
CA ALA A 439 26.32 32.36 -11.85
C ALA A 439 27.82 32.19 -11.48
N ALA A 440 28.12 32.24 -10.17
CA ALA A 440 29.43 32.01 -9.57
C ALA A 440 29.86 30.52 -9.51
N GLY A 441 29.02 29.60 -9.98
CA GLY A 441 29.30 28.16 -10.01
C GLY A 441 29.05 27.42 -8.69
N ALA A 442 28.55 28.09 -7.65
CA ALA A 442 28.13 27.46 -6.41
C ALA A 442 26.77 26.77 -6.58
N VAL A 443 26.61 25.60 -5.95
CA VAL A 443 25.37 24.82 -5.95
C VAL A 443 24.49 25.28 -4.79
N GLN A 444 23.25 25.67 -5.08
CA GLN A 444 22.27 26.17 -4.11
C GLN A 444 21.08 25.21 -4.02
N HIS A 445 20.65 24.87 -2.80
CA HIS A 445 19.46 24.03 -2.60
C HIS A 445 18.18 24.78 -3.00
N LEU A 446 17.34 24.14 -3.81
CA LEU A 446 16.04 24.67 -4.27
C LEU A 446 14.86 24.11 -3.48
N GLY A 447 15.00 22.89 -2.96
CA GLY A 447 13.93 22.18 -2.27
C GLY A 447 13.98 20.68 -2.51
N ASP A 448 13.10 19.98 -1.80
CA ASP A 448 12.91 18.54 -1.91
C ASP A 448 11.53 18.23 -2.47
N ALA A 449 11.41 17.12 -3.21
CA ALA A 449 10.18 16.71 -3.86
C ALA A 449 10.10 15.18 -3.98
N MET A 450 8.88 14.67 -4.14
CA MET A 450 8.67 13.27 -4.51
C MET A 450 8.75 13.11 -6.03
N LEU A 451 9.55 12.15 -6.49
CA LEU A 451 9.54 11.66 -7.87
C LEU A 451 8.65 10.41 -7.93
N PRO A 452 7.51 10.47 -8.64
CA PRO A 452 6.76 9.27 -8.99
C PRO A 452 7.56 8.40 -9.96
N LEU A 453 7.14 7.15 -10.16
CA LEU A 453 7.65 6.33 -11.26
C LEU A 453 7.55 7.11 -12.59
N VAL A 454 8.68 7.25 -13.29
CA VAL A 454 8.76 7.88 -14.61
C VAL A 454 9.00 6.79 -15.67
N PRO A 455 7.97 6.33 -16.38
CA PRO A 455 8.13 5.31 -17.43
C PRO A 455 9.13 5.75 -18.50
N ARG A 456 9.67 4.78 -19.25
CA ARG A 456 10.44 5.05 -20.47
C ARG A 456 9.64 5.95 -21.43
N GLY A 457 10.26 7.02 -21.92
CA GLY A 457 9.63 8.02 -22.78
C GLY A 457 8.57 8.90 -22.09
N GLY A 458 8.32 8.70 -20.79
CA GLY A 458 7.32 9.44 -20.02
C GLY A 458 7.86 10.72 -19.40
N ALA A 459 6.95 11.56 -18.91
CA ALA A 459 7.29 12.76 -18.13
C ALA A 459 6.49 12.81 -16.82
N ARG A 460 7.08 13.42 -15.78
CA ARG A 460 6.44 13.69 -14.48
C ARG A 460 6.78 15.08 -13.99
N PHE A 461 5.85 15.70 -13.27
CA PHE A 461 6.11 16.94 -12.55
C PHE A 461 6.75 16.64 -11.20
N VAL A 462 7.77 17.43 -10.85
CA VAL A 462 8.48 17.42 -9.57
C VAL A 462 8.25 18.79 -8.94
N ALA A 463 7.31 18.86 -7.99
CA ALA A 463 6.93 20.10 -7.32
C ALA A 463 7.86 20.38 -6.13
N LEU A 464 8.58 21.51 -6.17
CA LEU A 464 9.67 21.82 -5.24
C LEU A 464 9.24 22.75 -4.10
N ALA A 465 8.42 23.76 -4.41
CA ALA A 465 8.03 24.79 -3.45
C ALA A 465 6.73 25.47 -3.87
N LEU A 466 6.03 26.08 -2.92
CA LEU A 466 4.92 27.00 -3.21
C LEU A 466 5.47 28.35 -3.67
N ASP A 467 5.04 28.85 -4.83
CA ASP A 467 5.47 30.17 -5.30
C ASP A 467 4.67 31.28 -4.61
N ALA A 468 5.34 32.02 -3.72
CA ALA A 468 4.73 33.14 -3.02
C ALA A 468 4.55 34.40 -3.89
N ARG A 469 5.20 34.47 -5.06
CA ARG A 469 5.23 35.67 -5.92
C ARG A 469 4.23 35.64 -7.07
N THR A 470 3.50 34.54 -7.25
CA THR A 470 2.46 34.40 -8.29
C THR A 470 1.11 34.18 -7.62
N GLU A 471 0.13 35.02 -7.96
CA GLU A 471 -1.24 34.91 -7.46
C GLU A 471 -2.18 34.48 -8.59
N ILE A 472 -3.09 33.55 -8.30
CA ILE A 472 -4.06 33.00 -9.23
C ILE A 472 -5.45 33.07 -8.60
N ARG A 473 -6.36 33.83 -9.22
CA ARG A 473 -7.78 33.84 -8.86
C ARG A 473 -8.53 32.90 -9.81
N ARG A 474 -9.16 31.87 -9.25
CA ARG A 474 -10.02 30.93 -9.99
C ARG A 474 -11.50 31.22 -9.71
N GLU A 475 -12.28 31.35 -10.76
CA GLU A 475 -13.72 31.61 -10.71
C GLU A 475 -14.46 30.59 -11.59
N ASP A 476 -15.37 29.82 -11.00
CA ASP A 476 -16.25 28.93 -11.75
C ASP A 476 -17.52 29.69 -12.15
N ARG A 477 -17.66 29.99 -13.44
CA ARG A 477 -18.84 30.71 -13.97
C ARG A 477 -20.04 29.79 -14.19
N GLY A 478 -19.95 28.53 -13.76
CA GLY A 478 -21.02 27.55 -13.87
C GLY A 478 -21.21 27.01 -15.28
N VAL A 479 -22.35 26.37 -15.48
CA VAL A 479 -22.72 25.72 -16.74
C VAL A 479 -23.75 26.57 -17.47
N ARG A 480 -23.42 27.00 -18.70
CA ARG A 480 -24.39 27.57 -19.63
C ARG A 480 -24.87 26.47 -20.58
N ARG A 481 -26.19 26.33 -20.73
CA ARG A 481 -26.80 25.38 -21.68
C ARG A 481 -27.32 26.16 -22.88
N THR A 482 -27.06 25.64 -24.07
CA THR A 482 -27.64 26.11 -25.32
C THR A 482 -28.32 24.93 -25.98
N THR A 483 -29.61 25.07 -26.25
CA THR A 483 -30.49 24.02 -26.74
C THR A 483 -30.78 24.31 -28.21
N VAL A 484 -30.10 23.60 -29.11
CA VAL A 484 -30.30 23.75 -30.56
C VAL A 484 -31.21 22.62 -31.04
N GLY A 485 -32.32 22.97 -31.69
CA GLY A 485 -33.26 22.01 -32.26
C GLY A 485 -33.14 21.95 -33.77
N THR A 486 -33.17 20.75 -34.34
CA THR A 486 -33.39 20.55 -35.77
C THR A 486 -34.74 19.85 -35.93
N LEU A 487 -35.64 20.42 -36.73
CA LEU A 487 -36.98 19.87 -36.93
C LEU A 487 -37.11 19.46 -38.40
N ALA A 488 -37.41 18.19 -38.62
CA ALA A 488 -37.71 17.66 -39.95
C ALA A 488 -38.79 16.58 -39.85
N ASN A 489 -39.79 16.64 -40.74
CA ASN A 489 -40.85 15.63 -40.87
C ASN A 489 -41.58 15.32 -39.54
N GLY A 490 -41.84 16.35 -38.73
CA GLY A 490 -42.55 16.21 -37.45
C GLY A 490 -41.72 15.62 -36.30
N ARG A 491 -40.41 15.43 -36.50
CA ARG A 491 -39.46 14.98 -35.47
C ARG A 491 -38.48 16.09 -35.13
N LEU A 492 -38.46 16.48 -33.85
CA LEU A 492 -37.52 17.45 -33.30
C LEU A 492 -36.33 16.70 -32.69
N THR A 493 -35.14 16.91 -33.23
CA THR A 493 -33.88 16.47 -32.63
C THR A 493 -33.23 17.67 -31.94
N THR A 494 -33.17 17.60 -30.62
CA THR A 494 -32.61 18.64 -29.77
C THR A 494 -31.22 18.25 -29.31
N THR A 495 -30.23 19.05 -29.69
CA THR A 495 -28.85 18.98 -29.19
C THR A 495 -28.67 20.03 -28.11
N VAL A 496 -28.53 19.58 -26.86
CA VAL A 496 -28.18 20.43 -25.72
C VAL A 496 -26.67 20.46 -25.60
N ARG A 497 -26.08 21.62 -25.92
CA ARG A 497 -24.68 21.91 -25.66
C ARG A 497 -24.55 22.58 -24.29
N ALA A 498 -23.99 21.86 -23.32
CA ALA A 498 -23.64 22.42 -22.03
C ALA A 498 -22.17 22.84 -22.05
N ARG A 499 -21.86 24.12 -21.82
CA ARG A 499 -20.49 24.64 -21.68
C ARG A 499 -20.26 25.07 -20.23
N ARG A 500 -19.20 24.59 -19.59
CA ARG A 500 -18.74 25.03 -18.27
C ARG A 500 -17.48 25.87 -18.45
N THR A 501 -17.45 27.07 -17.88
CA THR A 501 -16.33 28.00 -18.02
C THR A 501 -15.66 28.23 -16.67
N LEU A 502 -14.37 27.88 -16.58
CA LEU A 502 -13.51 28.23 -15.46
C LEU A 502 -12.62 29.39 -15.87
N ALA A 503 -12.78 30.54 -15.22
CA ALA A 503 -11.98 31.73 -15.48
C ALA A 503 -10.81 31.82 -14.49
N TYR A 504 -9.63 32.16 -15.00
CA TYR A 504 -8.42 32.36 -14.23
C TYR A 504 -7.87 33.76 -14.47
N GLU A 505 -7.49 34.43 -13.39
CA GLU A 505 -6.69 35.65 -13.43
C GLU A 505 -5.35 35.36 -12.76
N ILE A 506 -4.28 35.39 -13.54
CA ILE A 506 -2.92 35.01 -13.13
C ILE A 506 -2.09 36.28 -13.06
N ALA A 507 -1.60 36.62 -11.88
CA ALA A 507 -0.70 37.75 -11.64
C ALA A 507 0.73 37.22 -11.34
N PRO A 508 1.61 37.15 -12.36
CA PRO A 508 3.01 36.76 -12.18
C PRO A 508 3.85 37.92 -11.60
N PRO A 509 5.06 37.65 -11.08
CA PRO A 509 5.95 38.71 -10.58
C PRO A 509 6.42 39.67 -11.70
N PRO A 510 6.86 40.90 -11.35
CA PRO A 510 7.21 41.93 -12.33
C PRO A 510 8.48 41.65 -13.15
N ASP A 511 9.36 40.81 -12.64
CA ASP A 511 10.71 40.53 -13.13
C ASP A 511 10.84 39.22 -13.90
N GLN A 512 9.85 38.31 -13.83
CA GLN A 512 9.99 36.96 -14.37
C GLN A 512 8.70 36.41 -15.01
N ASP A 513 8.83 35.86 -16.21
CA ASP A 513 7.73 35.18 -16.89
C ASP A 513 7.36 33.88 -16.16
N ARG A 514 6.11 33.46 -16.30
CA ARG A 514 5.58 32.23 -15.70
C ARG A 514 4.92 31.38 -16.78
N THR A 515 5.28 30.10 -16.84
CA THR A 515 4.49 29.10 -17.55
C THR A 515 3.62 28.35 -16.55
N ILE A 516 2.33 28.66 -16.50
CA ILE A 516 1.39 28.01 -15.61
C ILE A 516 0.87 26.74 -16.25
N VAL A 517 0.86 25.63 -15.51
CA VAL A 517 0.14 24.41 -15.86
C VAL A 517 -1.00 24.24 -14.87
N ILE A 518 -2.23 24.36 -15.33
CA ILE A 518 -3.45 24.26 -14.51
C ILE A 518 -3.96 22.83 -14.56
N GLU A 519 -4.09 22.19 -13.40
CA GLU A 519 -4.70 20.86 -13.28
C GLU A 519 -6.17 20.95 -12.88
N GLU A 520 -7.06 20.45 -13.73
CA GLU A 520 -8.50 20.35 -13.47
C GLU A 520 -8.97 18.90 -13.59
N ASN A 521 -9.88 18.48 -12.71
CA ASN A 521 -10.41 17.11 -12.72
C ASN A 521 -11.24 16.85 -13.99
N ARG A 522 -11.03 15.69 -14.60
CA ARG A 522 -11.88 15.21 -15.69
C ARG A 522 -13.24 14.82 -15.14
N THR A 523 -14.27 15.43 -15.69
CA THR A 523 -15.66 15.07 -15.39
C THR A 523 -16.17 14.16 -16.50
N ALA A 524 -16.79 13.03 -16.16
CA ALA A 524 -17.32 12.10 -17.15
C ALA A 524 -18.30 12.78 -18.11
N GLY A 525 -18.12 12.54 -19.42
CA GLY A 525 -18.91 13.16 -20.48
C GLY A 525 -18.55 14.61 -20.81
N TRP A 526 -17.58 15.22 -20.12
CA TRP A 526 -17.11 16.58 -20.42
C TRP A 526 -15.72 16.55 -21.05
N THR A 527 -15.57 17.26 -22.17
CA THR A 527 -14.33 17.39 -22.93
C THR A 527 -13.93 18.86 -23.06
N PRO A 528 -12.64 19.21 -23.17
CA PRO A 528 -12.23 20.58 -23.47
C PRO A 528 -12.89 21.07 -24.75
N ALA A 529 -13.30 22.33 -24.78
CA ALA A 529 -13.84 22.95 -25.98
C ALA A 529 -12.78 23.03 -27.08
N ALA A 530 -13.20 23.03 -28.34
CA ALA A 530 -12.28 23.00 -29.49
C ALA A 530 -11.37 24.25 -29.58
N ASP A 531 -11.78 25.36 -28.99
CA ASP A 531 -11.05 26.62 -28.89
C ASP A 531 -10.03 26.65 -27.72
N VAL A 532 -9.98 25.62 -26.88
CA VAL A 532 -9.02 25.51 -25.78
C VAL A 532 -7.81 24.70 -26.24
N GLU A 533 -6.74 25.41 -26.60
CA GLU A 533 -5.47 24.81 -27.02
C GLU A 533 -4.56 24.43 -25.85
N ASN A 534 -3.51 23.64 -26.12
CA ASN A 534 -2.47 23.25 -25.17
C ASN A 534 -2.97 22.50 -23.93
N VAL A 535 -3.90 21.56 -24.14
CA VAL A 535 -4.45 20.69 -23.10
C VAL A 535 -3.88 19.28 -23.24
N GLU A 536 -3.13 18.85 -22.22
CA GLU A 536 -2.74 17.45 -22.05
C GLU A 536 -3.83 16.74 -21.22
N ALA A 537 -4.33 15.59 -21.68
CA ALA A 537 -5.30 14.79 -20.95
C ALA A 537 -4.63 13.57 -20.32
N THR A 538 -4.82 13.39 -19.01
CA THR A 538 -4.50 12.16 -18.28
C THR A 538 -5.78 11.38 -17.99
N PRO A 539 -5.74 10.16 -17.43
CA PRO A 539 -6.97 9.44 -17.08
C PRO A 539 -7.92 10.22 -16.14
N THR A 540 -7.39 11.05 -15.25
CA THR A 540 -8.16 11.73 -14.21
C THR A 540 -8.13 13.26 -14.28
N LEU A 541 -7.16 13.86 -15.00
CA LEU A 541 -6.92 15.30 -15.02
C LEU A 541 -6.79 15.84 -16.45
N TYR A 542 -7.21 17.08 -16.66
CA TYR A 542 -6.74 17.93 -17.74
C TYR A 542 -5.62 18.83 -17.22
N ARG A 543 -4.55 18.95 -18.00
CA ARG A 543 -3.39 19.81 -17.76
C ARG A 543 -3.36 20.87 -18.84
N TRP A 544 -3.78 22.07 -18.49
CA TRP A 544 -3.87 23.17 -19.43
C TRP A 544 -2.72 24.16 -19.23
N ARG A 545 -1.99 24.44 -20.31
CA ARG A 545 -0.80 25.29 -20.26
C ARG A 545 -1.14 26.74 -20.64
N VAL A 546 -0.79 27.67 -19.76
CA VAL A 546 -1.03 29.10 -19.92
C VAL A 546 0.27 29.88 -19.74
N ALA A 547 0.65 30.68 -20.73
CA ALA A 547 1.76 31.61 -20.62
C ALA A 547 1.32 32.87 -19.88
N ALA A 548 2.05 33.27 -18.84
CA ALA A 548 1.80 34.47 -18.05
C ALA A 548 3.06 35.37 -18.06
N PRO A 549 3.09 36.40 -18.93
CA PRO A 549 4.22 37.32 -19.05
C PRO A 549 4.43 38.15 -17.78
N LYS A 550 5.69 38.41 -17.43
CA LYS A 550 6.09 39.16 -16.24
C LYS A 550 5.36 40.49 -16.09
N GLY A 551 4.93 40.78 -14.86
CA GLY A 551 4.27 42.03 -14.49
C GLY A 551 2.90 42.28 -15.14
N LYS A 552 2.34 41.32 -15.90
CA LYS A 552 1.07 41.45 -16.58
C LYS A 552 0.07 40.40 -16.09
N THR A 553 -1.04 40.86 -15.51
CA THR A 553 -2.15 39.97 -15.18
C THR A 553 -2.73 39.35 -16.45
N THR A 554 -2.67 38.02 -16.52
CA THR A 554 -3.16 37.23 -17.64
C THR A 554 -4.54 36.67 -17.30
N LYS A 555 -5.53 36.95 -18.15
CA LYS A 555 -6.88 36.37 -18.04
C LYS A 555 -7.00 35.21 -19.01
N ALA A 556 -7.42 34.06 -18.54
CA ALA A 556 -7.52 32.84 -19.33
C ALA A 556 -8.78 32.06 -18.94
N GLU A 557 -9.45 31.44 -19.90
CA GLU A 557 -10.67 30.65 -19.66
C GLU A 557 -10.47 29.20 -20.10
N PHE A 558 -10.69 28.27 -19.17
CA PHE A 558 -10.74 26.84 -19.47
C PHE A 558 -12.20 26.42 -19.64
N VAL A 559 -12.59 26.15 -20.88
CA VAL A 559 -13.96 25.76 -21.24
C VAL A 559 -14.03 24.27 -21.48
N THR A 560 -14.97 23.61 -20.83
CA THR A 560 -15.34 22.22 -21.11
C THR A 560 -16.77 22.14 -21.61
N GLU A 561 -17.06 21.16 -22.44
CA GLU A 561 -18.35 20.97 -23.08
C GLU A 561 -18.86 19.55 -22.95
N ARG A 562 -20.17 19.44 -22.92
CA ARG A 562 -20.89 18.19 -23.10
C ARG A 562 -22.01 18.42 -24.11
N MET A 563 -22.15 17.50 -25.04
CA MET A 563 -23.25 17.47 -25.99
C MET A 563 -24.17 16.31 -25.62
N ASP A 564 -25.43 16.64 -25.32
CA ASP A 564 -26.49 15.68 -25.08
C ASP A 564 -27.49 15.80 -26.26
N SER A 565 -27.84 14.71 -26.93
CA SER A 565 -28.79 14.71 -28.04
C SER A 565 -30.01 13.88 -27.69
N GLN A 566 -31.20 14.45 -27.92
CA GLN A 566 -32.49 13.78 -27.72
C GLN A 566 -33.37 14.00 -28.95
N SER A 567 -34.24 13.03 -29.25
CA SER A 567 -35.17 13.15 -30.37
C SER A 567 -36.58 12.82 -29.93
N VAL A 568 -37.54 13.69 -30.28
CA VAL A 568 -38.96 13.56 -29.94
C VAL A 568 -39.79 13.70 -31.21
N ALA A 569 -40.79 12.83 -31.38
CA ALA A 569 -41.82 13.02 -32.41
C ALA A 569 -42.82 14.04 -31.89
N LEU A 570 -42.83 15.26 -32.44
CA LEU A 570 -43.74 16.31 -31.96
C LEU A 570 -45.20 15.97 -32.26
N THR A 571 -45.46 15.22 -33.33
CA THR A 571 -46.82 14.79 -33.72
C THR A 571 -47.49 13.84 -32.72
N THR A 572 -46.76 13.31 -31.73
CA THR A 572 -47.36 12.48 -30.67
C THR A 572 -47.74 13.31 -29.43
N LEU A 573 -47.48 14.61 -29.44
CA LEU A 573 -47.71 15.53 -28.32
C LEU A 573 -49.01 16.34 -28.51
N THR A 574 -49.47 16.97 -27.43
CA THR A 574 -50.52 18.00 -27.51
C THR A 574 -49.99 19.26 -28.19
N ALA A 575 -50.86 20.12 -28.72
CA ALA A 575 -50.42 21.37 -29.35
C ALA A 575 -49.69 22.28 -28.36
N GLU A 576 -50.12 22.26 -27.09
CA GLU A 576 -49.49 22.95 -25.97
C GLU A 576 -48.06 22.44 -25.74
N ASP A 577 -47.87 21.13 -25.66
CA ASP A 577 -46.54 20.53 -25.47
C ASP A 577 -45.63 20.74 -26.68
N MET A 578 -46.18 20.70 -27.91
CA MET A 578 -45.42 21.05 -29.12
C MET A 578 -44.89 22.48 -29.03
N LEU A 579 -45.73 23.43 -28.62
CA LEU A 579 -45.34 24.83 -28.43
C LEU A 579 -44.24 24.97 -27.38
N VAL A 580 -44.35 24.27 -26.25
CA VAL A 580 -43.32 24.28 -25.19
C VAL A 580 -41.97 23.80 -25.72
N GLN A 581 -41.95 22.70 -26.47
CA GLN A 581 -40.72 22.14 -27.04
C GLN A 581 -40.07 23.08 -28.06
N VAL A 582 -40.85 23.69 -28.95
CA VAL A 582 -40.33 24.59 -30.00
C VAL A 582 -39.89 25.94 -29.41
N LYS A 583 -40.62 26.47 -28.41
CA LYS A 583 -40.30 27.72 -27.72
C LYS A 583 -39.04 27.62 -26.86
N GLY A 584 -38.71 26.42 -26.37
CA GLY A 584 -37.51 26.16 -25.57
C GLY A 584 -36.20 26.08 -26.36
N LEU A 585 -36.24 26.26 -27.69
CA LEU A 585 -35.05 26.24 -28.55
C LEU A 585 -34.35 27.60 -28.56
N ASP A 586 -33.02 27.59 -28.46
CA ASP A 586 -32.15 28.77 -28.58
C ASP A 586 -31.76 29.08 -30.03
N ASN A 587 -32.42 28.44 -31.01
CA ASN A 587 -32.21 28.72 -32.42
C ASN A 587 -32.66 30.16 -32.74
N GLU A 588 -31.74 31.05 -33.12
CA GLU A 588 -32.03 32.48 -33.41
C GLU A 588 -32.71 32.72 -34.79
N GLY A 589 -33.26 31.68 -35.42
CA GLY A 589 -33.83 31.77 -36.77
C GLY A 589 -35.24 32.37 -36.84
N GLU A 590 -35.51 33.14 -37.89
CA GLU A 590 -36.85 33.68 -38.19
C GLU A 590 -37.92 32.57 -38.33
N ALA A 591 -37.51 31.41 -38.85
CA ALA A 591 -38.37 30.23 -38.99
C ALA A 591 -38.89 29.70 -37.64
N VAL A 592 -38.07 29.76 -36.57
CA VAL A 592 -38.47 29.32 -35.23
C VAL A 592 -39.46 30.30 -34.62
N LYS A 593 -39.18 31.60 -34.73
CA LYS A 593 -40.08 32.66 -34.24
C LYS A 593 -41.46 32.57 -34.90
N ALA A 594 -41.50 32.42 -36.22
CA ALA A 594 -42.74 32.25 -36.97
C ALA A 594 -43.48 30.96 -36.58
N ALA A 595 -42.75 29.87 -36.30
CA ALA A 595 -43.36 28.62 -35.85
C ALA A 595 -43.98 28.75 -34.44
N VAL A 596 -43.27 29.40 -33.51
CA VAL A 596 -43.75 29.66 -32.14
C VAL A 596 -45.00 30.54 -32.18
N GLU A 597 -45.03 31.57 -33.01
CA GLU A 597 -46.19 32.46 -33.17
C GLU A 597 -47.41 31.69 -33.68
N ARG A 598 -47.27 30.95 -34.79
CA ARG A 598 -48.37 30.14 -35.35
C ARG A 598 -48.87 29.06 -34.40
N LEU A 599 -47.96 28.38 -33.70
CA LEU A 599 -48.34 27.39 -32.68
C LEU A 599 -49.03 28.06 -31.48
N SER A 600 -48.59 29.25 -31.07
CA SER A 600 -49.24 30.03 -30.00
C SER A 600 -50.66 30.41 -30.37
N ASP A 601 -50.91 30.84 -31.61
CA ASP A 601 -52.25 31.17 -32.10
C ASP A 601 -53.16 29.93 -32.09
N LEU A 602 -52.66 28.78 -32.59
CA LEU A 602 -53.41 27.53 -32.61
C LEU A 602 -53.74 27.05 -31.18
N VAL A 603 -52.78 27.12 -30.26
CA VAL A 603 -52.99 26.81 -28.84
C VAL A 603 -54.00 27.76 -28.20
N GLY A 604 -53.92 29.06 -28.50
CA GLY A 604 -54.88 30.06 -28.04
C GLY A 604 -56.31 29.79 -28.52
N ASP A 605 -56.46 29.43 -29.80
CA ASP A 605 -57.75 29.05 -30.40
C ASP A 605 -58.33 27.79 -29.75
N ILE A 606 -57.50 26.77 -29.50
CA ILE A 606 -57.90 25.53 -28.81
C ILE A 606 -58.36 25.85 -27.39
N ALA A 607 -57.58 26.63 -26.63
CA ALA A 607 -57.91 27.00 -25.26
C ALA A 607 -59.22 27.80 -25.19
N LYS A 608 -59.44 28.72 -26.12
CA LYS A 608 -60.69 29.50 -26.22
C LYS A 608 -61.90 28.64 -26.54
N ALA A 609 -61.78 27.72 -27.52
CA ALA A 609 -62.85 26.80 -27.87
C ALA A 609 -63.16 25.83 -26.72
N GLN A 610 -62.15 25.36 -25.99
CA GLN A 610 -62.33 24.52 -24.81
C GLN A 610 -63.07 25.26 -23.70
N ALA A 611 -62.69 26.51 -23.40
CA ALA A 611 -63.40 27.32 -22.40
C ALA A 611 -64.88 27.55 -22.77
N GLN A 612 -65.18 27.75 -24.06
CA GLN A 612 -66.56 27.86 -24.55
C GLN A 612 -67.34 26.54 -24.43
N ARG A 613 -66.69 25.40 -24.65
CA ARG A 613 -67.30 24.07 -24.41
C ARG A 613 -67.61 23.87 -22.94
N ASP A 614 -66.70 24.24 -22.05
CA ASP A 614 -66.91 24.13 -20.61
C ASP A 614 -68.07 25.02 -20.15
N GLN A 615 -68.20 26.23 -20.70
CA GLN A 615 -69.36 27.11 -20.47
C GLN A 615 -70.66 26.50 -21.00
N THR A 616 -70.63 25.95 -22.21
CA THR A 616 -71.78 25.27 -22.85
C THR A 616 -72.22 24.05 -22.03
N ALA A 617 -71.27 23.27 -21.51
CA ALA A 617 -71.54 22.14 -20.61
C ALA A 617 -72.18 22.61 -19.30
N ALA A 618 -71.65 23.65 -18.66
CA ALA A 618 -72.22 24.21 -17.45
C ALA A 618 -73.65 24.75 -17.66
N GLU A 619 -73.94 25.35 -18.83
CA GLU A 619 -75.28 25.81 -19.18
C GLU A 619 -76.24 24.63 -19.40
N ARG A 620 -75.80 23.58 -20.12
CA ARG A 620 -76.60 22.36 -20.28
C ARG A 620 -76.96 21.75 -18.94
N ASP A 621 -75.99 21.60 -18.02
CA ASP A 621 -76.24 21.05 -16.68
C ASP A 621 -77.23 21.89 -15.87
N ARG A 622 -77.18 23.22 -15.99
CA ARG A 622 -78.17 24.11 -15.35
C ARG A 622 -79.55 23.90 -15.93
N ILE A 623 -79.69 23.81 -17.25
CA ILE A 623 -80.98 23.59 -17.90
C ILE A 623 -81.54 22.21 -17.53
N THR A 624 -80.73 21.15 -17.53
CA THR A 624 -81.17 19.79 -17.15
C THR A 624 -81.70 19.74 -15.73
N ARG A 625 -80.99 20.35 -14.75
CA ARG A 625 -81.48 20.46 -13.37
C ARG A 625 -82.77 21.27 -13.27
N ASP A 626 -82.90 22.34 -14.06
CA ASP A 626 -84.11 23.14 -14.05
C ASP A 626 -85.31 22.37 -14.64
N GLN A 627 -85.11 21.61 -15.72
CA GLN A 627 -86.16 20.76 -16.29
C GLN A 627 -86.68 19.73 -15.29
N GLU A 628 -85.84 19.14 -14.44
CA GLU A 628 -86.27 18.23 -13.37
C GLU A 628 -87.19 18.94 -12.38
N ARG A 629 -86.80 20.14 -11.93
CA ARG A 629 -87.61 21.00 -11.06
C ARG A 629 -88.95 21.35 -11.70
N VAL A 630 -88.94 21.74 -12.97
CA VAL A 630 -90.14 22.12 -13.72
C VAL A 630 -91.06 20.92 -13.93
N ARG A 631 -90.53 19.74 -14.25
CA ARG A 631 -91.31 18.49 -14.37
C ARG A 631 -91.93 18.09 -13.03
N ALA A 632 -91.21 18.24 -11.92
CA ALA A 632 -91.76 18.00 -10.58
C ALA A 632 -92.91 18.96 -10.25
N ASN A 633 -92.72 20.27 -10.48
CA ASN A 633 -93.76 21.27 -10.27
C ASN A 633 -94.99 21.04 -11.17
N LEU A 634 -94.79 20.63 -12.42
CA LEU A 634 -95.86 20.33 -13.37
C LEU A 634 -96.71 19.13 -12.91
N ARG A 635 -96.10 18.10 -12.30
CA ARG A 635 -96.84 16.97 -11.70
C ARG A 635 -97.75 17.43 -10.56
N SER A 636 -97.33 18.44 -9.79
CA SER A 636 -98.10 18.97 -8.66
C SER A 636 -99.28 19.85 -9.10
N VAL A 637 -99.11 20.70 -10.13
CA VAL A 637 -100.14 21.68 -10.54
C VAL A 637 -101.08 21.19 -11.64
N GLY A 638 -100.73 20.10 -12.34
CA GLY A 638 -101.52 19.52 -13.43
C GLY A 638 -101.38 20.27 -14.76
N SER A 639 -101.33 19.53 -15.87
CA SER A 639 -101.06 20.06 -17.23
C SER A 639 -102.19 20.91 -17.83
N GLY A 640 -103.41 20.82 -17.30
CA GLY A 640 -104.57 21.57 -17.76
C GLY A 640 -104.71 22.99 -17.19
N THR A 641 -103.87 23.37 -16.21
CA THR A 641 -103.92 24.70 -15.58
C THR A 641 -103.11 25.75 -16.34
N ASP A 642 -103.45 27.03 -16.19
CA ASP A 642 -102.68 28.12 -16.82
C ASP A 642 -101.21 28.15 -16.37
N LEU A 643 -100.94 27.78 -15.11
CA LEU A 643 -99.58 27.61 -14.61
C LEU A 643 -98.88 26.38 -15.22
N GLY A 644 -99.60 25.27 -15.41
CA GLY A 644 -99.11 24.09 -16.11
C GLY A 644 -98.73 24.37 -17.57
N ARG A 645 -99.52 25.17 -18.30
CA ARG A 645 -99.20 25.63 -19.67
C ARG A 645 -97.89 26.41 -19.72
N ARG A 646 -97.66 27.33 -18.77
CA ARG A 646 -96.39 28.08 -18.66
C ARG A 646 -95.18 27.18 -18.42
N TYR A 647 -95.31 26.13 -17.61
CA TYR A 647 -94.24 25.15 -17.40
C TYR A 647 -93.95 24.32 -18.65
N LEU A 648 -94.98 23.93 -19.42
CA LEU A 648 -94.80 23.25 -20.72
C LEU A 648 -94.08 24.15 -21.74
N ASP A 649 -94.41 25.44 -21.81
CA ASP A 649 -93.72 26.40 -22.67
C ASP A 649 -92.26 26.61 -22.26
N MET A 650 -91.97 26.66 -20.96
CA MET A 650 -90.60 26.74 -20.45
C MET A 650 -89.79 25.48 -20.79
N LEU A 651 -90.37 24.28 -20.64
CA LEU A 651 -89.72 23.04 -21.07
C LEU A 651 -89.41 23.07 -22.56
N ARG A 652 -90.36 23.50 -23.40
CA ARG A 652 -90.15 23.63 -24.85
C ARG A 652 -89.02 24.60 -25.20
N SER A 653 -88.95 25.75 -24.53
CA SER A 653 -87.86 26.72 -24.70
C SER A 653 -86.51 26.13 -24.29
N GLN A 654 -86.47 25.40 -23.18
CA GLN A 654 -85.27 24.70 -22.71
C GLN A 654 -84.81 23.60 -23.66
N GLU A 655 -85.72 22.81 -24.23
CA GLU A 655 -85.39 21.80 -25.26
C GLU A 655 -84.77 22.45 -26.50
N ASN A 656 -85.33 23.58 -26.97
CA ASN A 656 -84.74 24.33 -28.09
C ASN A 656 -83.32 24.83 -27.74
N ARG A 657 -83.13 25.36 -26.53
CA ARG A 657 -81.81 25.83 -26.08
C ARG A 657 -80.80 24.69 -25.94
N LEU A 658 -81.21 23.52 -25.42
CA LEU A 658 -80.35 22.33 -25.37
C LEU A 658 -79.93 21.85 -26.77
N ALA A 659 -80.82 21.93 -27.76
CA ALA A 659 -80.50 21.62 -29.15
C ALA A 659 -79.47 22.60 -29.72
N GLU A 660 -79.60 23.90 -29.45
CA GLU A 660 -78.61 24.91 -29.83
C GLU A 660 -77.25 24.68 -29.16
N LEU A 661 -77.23 24.42 -27.84
CA LEU A 661 -76.01 24.16 -27.08
C LEU A 661 -75.32 22.88 -27.57
N THR A 662 -76.07 21.84 -27.93
CA THR A 662 -75.52 20.60 -28.52
C THR A 662 -74.88 20.87 -29.88
N LYS A 663 -75.53 21.67 -30.73
CA LYS A 663 -74.96 22.08 -32.03
C LYS A 663 -73.69 22.92 -31.85
N SER A 664 -73.70 23.84 -30.88
CA SER A 664 -72.53 24.65 -30.52
C SER A 664 -71.38 23.80 -30.00
N ASP A 665 -71.67 22.83 -29.13
CA ASP A 665 -70.67 21.89 -28.62
C ASP A 665 -70.00 21.13 -29.76
N LEU A 666 -70.77 20.49 -30.65
CA LEU A 666 -70.21 19.77 -31.81
C LEU A 666 -69.33 20.67 -32.69
N ALA A 667 -69.78 21.90 -33.00
CA ALA A 667 -69.00 22.85 -33.78
C ALA A 667 -67.67 23.24 -33.09
N LEU A 668 -67.68 23.38 -31.77
CA LEU A 668 -66.46 23.65 -30.98
C LEU A 668 -65.54 22.42 -30.92
N ALA A 669 -66.08 21.19 -30.86
CA ALA A 669 -65.28 19.96 -30.96
C ALA A 669 -64.56 19.87 -32.31
N ASP A 670 -65.30 20.11 -33.39
CA ASP A 670 -64.74 20.12 -34.75
C ASP A 670 -63.66 21.19 -34.89
N THR A 671 -63.88 22.38 -34.32
CA THR A 671 -62.88 23.45 -34.28
C THR A 671 -61.61 22.99 -33.57
N ILE A 672 -61.72 22.39 -32.37
CA ILE A 672 -60.55 21.89 -31.62
C ILE A 672 -59.81 20.81 -32.43
N ALA A 673 -60.53 19.85 -33.04
CA ALA A 673 -59.93 18.80 -33.85
C ALA A 673 -59.21 19.36 -35.09
N GLN A 674 -59.80 20.35 -35.77
CA GLN A 674 -59.18 21.03 -36.91
C GLN A 674 -57.92 21.80 -36.50
N ARG A 675 -57.94 22.52 -35.37
CA ARG A 675 -56.78 23.27 -34.87
C ARG A 675 -55.65 22.34 -34.43
N ARG A 676 -55.96 21.21 -33.81
CA ARG A 676 -54.96 20.17 -33.48
C ARG A 676 -54.31 19.59 -34.73
N LYS A 677 -55.10 19.24 -35.74
CA LYS A 677 -54.58 18.77 -37.02
C LYS A 677 -53.71 19.83 -37.72
N ALA A 678 -54.12 21.09 -37.68
CA ALA A 678 -53.33 22.19 -38.22
C ALA A 678 -51.98 22.34 -37.49
N ALA A 679 -51.93 22.12 -36.18
CA ALA A 679 -50.67 22.11 -35.42
C ALA A 679 -49.75 20.94 -35.83
N GLU A 680 -50.30 19.74 -36.00
CA GLU A 680 -49.53 18.59 -36.51
C GLU A 680 -48.98 18.82 -37.91
N ASP A 681 -49.80 19.34 -38.84
CA ASP A 681 -49.42 19.59 -40.23
C ASP A 681 -48.37 20.71 -40.33
N LEU A 682 -48.51 21.75 -39.49
CA LEU A 682 -47.50 22.81 -39.36
C LEU A 682 -46.14 22.22 -38.97
N VAL A 683 -46.11 21.36 -37.96
CA VAL A 683 -44.86 20.78 -37.44
C VAL A 683 -44.26 19.72 -38.38
N LYS A 684 -45.08 19.04 -39.20
CA LYS A 684 -44.59 18.14 -40.27
C LYS A 684 -43.91 18.87 -41.41
N THR A 685 -44.41 20.06 -41.75
CA THR A 685 -43.92 20.87 -42.89
C THR A 685 -42.81 21.84 -42.51
N LEU A 686 -42.66 22.15 -41.21
CA LEU A 686 -41.61 23.01 -40.71
C LEU A 686 -40.22 22.37 -40.89
N LYS A 687 -39.25 23.20 -41.29
CA LYS A 687 -37.83 22.87 -41.30
C LYS A 687 -37.07 23.94 -40.53
N LEU A 688 -36.37 23.53 -39.46
CA LEU A 688 -35.59 24.40 -38.58
C LEU A 688 -34.12 24.05 -38.58
#